data_AF-A0A521HYV8-F1
#
_entry.id   AF-A0A521HYV8-F1
#
_cell.length_a   1.000
_cell.length_b   1.000
_cell.length_c   1.000
_cell.angle_alpha   90.00
_cell.angle_beta   90.00
_cell.angle_gamma   90.00
#
_symmetry.space_group_name_H-M   'P 1'
#
loop_
_entity.id
_entity.type
_entity.pdbx_description
1 polymer ?
#
loop_
_entity_poly.entity_id
_entity_poly.type
_entity_poly.pdbx_seq_one_letter_code
_entity_poly.pdbx_strand_id
1 'polypeptide(L)'
;MTLAQMQARFFELKGKLAVGQISEQDFKHELEKLRFQDSHGRWWMIGAQSGRWYYYDGARWLLGDPPDPGAPGLQAGAAISDQAASSQATPAYSSAQPTLSNPTPYNSQTISAPYSYVPAQQSPQQPAPPTPKNGAPANYIAPAAQPVRPTAPPPPPTAPRPPLPPAAAQAANQAQNKQTFSNTLRQDLNKVHLPHVEMPNLHIPPQLLPHAPTQIRKYQPPFILLGAVVVGLLLVALLWLAVDNLVPGKPITSFFGGQTATRPTVVRQTPSVQGGQNVENLLRVGDELAAKSQFEPAIAQYQAAAKYAPNEADVYTHWARALALTGRIGEAITTAQKATRLDPTSSSAMTELTRALAWAGQTEPAISAGQKAVSLDKENATAHAFLAEAYLRAGRPADAQQEVDTALELDDTNPETHRAAGWVAILSKRNDDGVGEWNRTIELAPDSFLYHYELGLVYANYLNDPEMAIPAFQRAIQLYPPYIPSYTALGRAYLAANQPGPAILQFQKALTLDPNSSDAFLGLGQAFQLQQKCPQAIPYFQKALELNQQLAAASKGLEDCGAIAKGSAQPQPAPTEVNIAPIATAIPKGTVAPIAGNTNSTSPTTTPATVAVGTTGPGRIYFPVYDGQYRIYSANPDGSDRQLVTELASSPSVNNDGSQMLFYSWDGNGRGVHRIETNGADDTHISLRAEDTLPSWSPDGAKYVYATRAGQGGDINKRAFTVRVASTGGRPRQDPAPLVEQAQYPSWGPTNRIVFRDCGFPSDTCGLAIVSADGGGKKTLVNLNATAPAWSPDGTRIVFMSNARGNWDLYAVSADGGSPELLTDDLGNDGLPTFSPDGSKIAFVSNRNGVWSVYQIDPDGENEVKLFDLEGDIAGTIPGNSPAQPGQTWLEQRISWR
;
A
#
# COMPACT_ATOMS: atom_id res chain seq x y z
N MET A 1 29.19 -8.95 -27.78
CA MET A 1 28.38 -10.19 -27.66
C MET A 1 26.95 -9.83 -27.98
N THR A 2 26.15 -10.74 -28.53
CA THR A 2 24.68 -10.57 -28.55
C THR A 2 24.10 -10.89 -27.17
N LEU A 3 22.84 -10.52 -26.92
CA LEU A 3 22.18 -10.77 -25.66
C LEU A 3 22.19 -12.26 -25.26
N ALA A 4 21.89 -13.16 -26.20
CA ALA A 4 21.89 -14.60 -25.97
C ALA A 4 23.29 -15.15 -25.60
N GLN A 5 24.37 -14.56 -26.12
CA GLN A 5 25.74 -14.93 -25.76
C GLN A 5 26.08 -14.50 -24.33
N MET A 6 25.63 -13.30 -23.91
CA MET A 6 25.79 -12.84 -22.52
C MET A 6 24.99 -13.71 -21.55
N GLN A 7 23.75 -14.06 -21.90
CA GLN A 7 22.89 -14.96 -21.11
C GLN A 7 23.52 -16.36 -20.95
N ALA A 8 24.03 -16.94 -22.04
CA ALA A 8 24.72 -18.24 -22.00
C ALA A 8 26.00 -18.19 -21.15
N ARG A 9 26.78 -17.11 -21.24
CA ARG A 9 27.98 -16.90 -20.42
C ARG A 9 27.65 -16.73 -18.93
N PHE A 10 26.54 -16.06 -18.60
CA PHE A 10 26.04 -15.98 -17.21
C PHE A 10 25.73 -17.37 -16.65
N PHE A 11 25.02 -18.22 -17.39
CA PHE A 11 24.73 -19.58 -16.93
C PHE A 11 25.98 -20.47 -16.85
N GLU A 12 26.95 -20.33 -17.76
CA GLU A 12 28.27 -20.98 -17.67
C GLU A 12 28.99 -20.61 -16.36
N LEU A 13 28.99 -19.31 -16.00
CA LEU A 13 29.60 -18.79 -14.78
C LEU A 13 28.84 -19.23 -13.52
N LYS A 14 27.50 -19.17 -13.52
CA LYS A 14 26.66 -19.60 -12.38
C LYS A 14 26.82 -21.11 -12.12
N GLY A 15 26.93 -21.92 -13.18
CA GLY A 15 27.27 -23.35 -13.09
C GLY A 15 28.65 -23.58 -12.48
N LYS A 16 29.68 -22.85 -12.94
CA LYS A 16 31.05 -22.94 -12.38
C LYS A 16 31.14 -22.54 -10.92
N LEU A 17 30.38 -21.52 -10.49
CA LEU A 17 30.27 -21.12 -9.09
C LEU A 17 29.62 -22.23 -8.25
N ALA A 18 28.53 -22.83 -8.74
CA ALA A 18 27.80 -23.89 -8.03
C ALA A 18 28.64 -25.17 -7.79
N VAL A 19 29.62 -25.46 -8.67
CA VAL A 19 30.58 -26.57 -8.47
C VAL A 19 31.93 -26.12 -7.86
N GLY A 20 32.02 -24.88 -7.36
CA GLY A 20 33.22 -24.36 -6.70
C GLY A 20 34.47 -24.19 -7.59
N GLN A 21 34.29 -24.12 -8.91
CA GLN A 21 35.40 -23.94 -9.87
C GLN A 21 35.88 -22.48 -10.00
N ILE A 22 35.08 -21.52 -9.53
CA ILE A 22 35.41 -20.10 -9.40
C ILE A 22 34.91 -19.60 -8.03
N SER A 23 35.55 -18.60 -7.44
CA SER A 23 35.03 -17.99 -6.21
C SER A 23 33.85 -17.05 -6.50
N GLU A 24 33.11 -16.68 -5.46
CA GLU A 24 32.05 -15.66 -5.57
C GLU A 24 32.60 -14.30 -6.00
N GLN A 25 33.85 -13.99 -5.66
CA GLN A 25 34.53 -12.76 -6.05
C GLN A 25 34.93 -12.79 -7.54
N ASP A 26 35.44 -13.93 -8.04
CA ASP A 26 35.69 -14.15 -9.47
C ASP A 26 34.40 -14.09 -10.28
N PHE A 27 33.32 -14.70 -9.77
CA PHE A 27 31.99 -14.68 -10.40
C PHE A 27 31.47 -13.24 -10.55
N LYS A 28 31.55 -12.42 -9.50
CA LYS A 28 31.17 -10.99 -9.58
C LYS A 28 32.02 -10.23 -10.59
N HIS A 29 33.34 -10.44 -10.58
CA HIS A 29 34.25 -9.77 -11.52
C HIS A 29 34.05 -10.21 -12.99
N GLU A 30 33.69 -11.47 -13.26
CA GLU A 30 33.30 -11.92 -14.59
C GLU A 30 31.91 -11.42 -15.01
N LEU A 31 30.97 -11.28 -14.05
CA LEU A 31 29.63 -10.75 -14.30
C LEU A 31 29.63 -9.28 -14.72
N GLU A 32 30.51 -8.46 -14.15
CA GLU A 32 30.66 -7.06 -14.56
C GLU A 32 31.05 -6.91 -16.03
N LYS A 33 31.73 -7.90 -16.61
CA LYS A 33 32.14 -7.92 -18.03
C LYS A 33 30.97 -8.24 -18.98
N LEU A 34 29.80 -8.58 -18.45
CA LEU A 34 28.55 -8.75 -19.20
C LEU A 34 27.68 -7.49 -19.18
N ARG A 35 28.16 -6.38 -18.58
CA ARG A 35 27.50 -5.08 -18.65
C ARG A 35 27.70 -4.42 -20.01
N PHE A 36 26.72 -3.66 -20.47
CA PHE A 36 26.81 -2.82 -21.66
C PHE A 36 25.98 -1.54 -21.51
N GLN A 37 26.03 -0.64 -22.49
CA GLN A 37 25.27 0.61 -22.51
C GLN A 37 24.43 0.67 -23.79
N ASP A 38 23.17 1.11 -23.69
CA ASP A 38 22.28 1.24 -24.86
C ASP A 38 22.41 2.61 -25.56
N SER A 39 21.69 2.77 -26.68
CA SER A 39 21.72 3.98 -27.52
C SER A 39 21.17 5.24 -26.83
N HIS A 40 20.53 5.09 -25.66
CA HIS A 40 20.01 6.17 -24.84
C HIS A 40 20.93 6.44 -23.62
N GLY A 41 22.11 5.80 -23.57
CA GLY A 41 23.08 5.96 -22.49
C GLY A 41 22.76 5.16 -21.22
N ARG A 42 21.74 4.30 -21.21
CA ARG A 42 21.39 3.51 -20.02
C ARG A 42 22.32 2.30 -19.92
N TRP A 43 22.87 2.07 -18.74
CA TRP A 43 23.68 0.88 -18.46
C TRP A 43 22.80 -0.32 -18.17
N TRP A 44 23.13 -1.48 -18.73
CA TRP A 44 22.44 -2.76 -18.56
C TRP A 44 23.33 -3.79 -17.87
N MET A 45 22.75 -4.66 -17.04
CA MET A 45 23.43 -5.79 -16.41
C MET A 45 22.49 -6.98 -16.16
N ILE A 46 23.06 -8.18 -16.01
CA ILE A 46 22.34 -9.36 -15.49
C ILE A 46 22.42 -9.37 -13.96
N GLY A 47 21.27 -9.54 -13.29
CA GLY A 47 21.21 -9.68 -11.84
C GLY A 47 21.87 -10.98 -11.37
N ALA A 48 22.86 -10.89 -10.47
CA ALA A 48 23.69 -12.02 -10.03
C ALA A 48 22.89 -13.22 -9.49
N GLN A 49 21.80 -12.94 -8.76
CA GLN A 49 20.89 -13.95 -8.20
C GLN A 49 19.83 -14.35 -9.24
N SER A 50 18.98 -13.39 -9.63
CA SER A 50 17.77 -13.62 -10.44
C SER A 50 18.02 -14.00 -11.91
N GLY A 51 19.20 -13.69 -12.48
CA GLY A 51 19.49 -13.95 -13.90
C GLY A 51 18.69 -13.11 -14.91
N ARG A 52 17.85 -12.19 -14.42
CA ARG A 52 17.08 -11.23 -15.23
C ARG A 52 17.91 -9.98 -15.53
N TRP A 53 17.49 -9.21 -16.54
CA TRP A 53 18.16 -7.97 -16.93
C TRP A 53 17.64 -6.76 -16.16
N TYR A 54 18.56 -5.88 -15.80
CA TYR A 54 18.29 -4.61 -15.14
C TYR A 54 19.00 -3.49 -15.90
N TYR A 55 18.37 -2.31 -15.97
CA TYR A 55 19.01 -1.08 -16.43
C TYR A 55 19.16 -0.07 -15.29
N TYR A 56 20.19 0.77 -15.37
CA TYR A 56 20.43 1.85 -14.42
C TYR A 56 19.74 3.14 -14.90
N ASP A 57 18.85 3.70 -14.08
CA ASP A 57 18.08 4.92 -14.39
C ASP A 57 18.83 6.23 -14.04
N GLY A 58 20.01 6.12 -13.41
CA GLY A 58 20.77 7.25 -12.87
C GLY A 58 20.77 7.32 -11.34
N ALA A 59 19.90 6.56 -10.68
CA ALA A 59 19.84 6.40 -9.22
C ALA A 59 19.89 4.93 -8.79
N ARG A 60 19.14 4.03 -9.46
CA ARG A 60 18.96 2.62 -9.09
C ARG A 60 18.89 1.69 -10.32
N TRP A 61 19.00 0.39 -10.05
CA TRP A 61 18.82 -0.67 -11.04
C TRP A 61 17.35 -1.09 -11.10
N LEU A 62 16.73 -0.97 -12.27
CA LEU A 62 15.33 -1.32 -12.54
C LEU A 62 15.27 -2.54 -13.47
N LEU A 63 14.38 -3.48 -13.18
CA LEU A 63 14.10 -4.63 -14.04
C LEU A 63 13.59 -4.15 -15.41
N GLY A 64 14.01 -4.80 -16.50
CA GLY A 64 13.46 -4.52 -17.83
C GLY A 64 14.06 -5.38 -18.94
N ASP A 65 13.48 -5.27 -20.14
CA ASP A 65 13.93 -6.01 -21.32
C ASP A 65 14.96 -5.20 -22.14
N PRO A 66 16.18 -5.71 -22.33
CA PRO A 66 17.26 -4.99 -22.99
C PRO A 66 17.15 -5.02 -24.53
N PRO A 67 17.58 -3.95 -25.23
CA PRO A 67 17.86 -4.02 -26.67
C PRO A 67 19.09 -4.90 -26.92
N ASP A 68 19.12 -5.69 -28.01
CA ASP A 68 20.28 -6.56 -28.31
C ASP A 68 21.53 -5.72 -28.66
N PRO A 69 22.62 -5.80 -27.87
CA PRO A 69 23.86 -5.09 -28.15
C PRO A 69 24.58 -5.54 -29.44
N GLY A 70 24.07 -6.57 -30.13
CA GLY A 70 24.50 -6.93 -31.48
C GLY A 70 24.05 -5.99 -32.61
N ALA A 71 23.10 -5.06 -32.35
CA ALA A 71 22.61 -4.13 -33.36
C ALA A 71 23.65 -3.05 -33.74
N PRO A 72 23.73 -2.64 -35.04
CA PRO A 72 24.74 -1.68 -35.49
C PRO A 72 24.46 -0.26 -34.96
N GLY A 73 25.26 0.19 -33.99
CA GLY A 73 25.21 1.55 -33.44
C GLY A 73 25.79 1.74 -32.03
N LEU A 74 26.16 0.66 -31.33
CA LEU A 74 26.55 0.68 -29.92
C LEU A 74 28.06 0.50 -29.71
N GLN A 75 28.63 1.25 -28.76
CA GLN A 75 30.02 1.10 -28.31
C GLN A 75 30.08 0.50 -26.90
N ALA A 76 31.11 -0.30 -26.63
CA ALA A 76 31.35 -0.84 -25.28
C ALA A 76 32.08 0.20 -24.41
N GLY A 77 31.46 0.61 -23.31
CA GLY A 77 32.04 1.55 -22.33
C GLY A 77 33.09 0.90 -21.41
N ALA A 78 34.02 1.72 -20.91
CA ALA A 78 35.06 1.29 -19.97
C ALA A 78 34.55 1.25 -18.50
N ALA A 79 35.27 0.52 -17.64
CA ALA A 79 34.96 0.38 -16.22
C ALA A 79 35.24 1.66 -15.40
N ILE A 80 34.47 1.85 -14.34
CA ILE A 80 34.66 2.91 -13.33
C ILE A 80 35.62 2.39 -12.24
N SER A 81 36.51 3.24 -11.74
CA SER A 81 37.55 2.86 -10.75
C SER A 81 37.23 3.34 -9.33
N ASP A 82 37.19 2.43 -8.36
CA ASP A 82 37.04 2.74 -6.94
C ASP A 82 38.32 3.36 -6.32
N GLN A 83 38.41 4.69 -6.25
CA GLN A 83 39.33 5.40 -5.35
C GLN A 83 38.77 6.76 -4.88
N ALA A 84 38.14 6.79 -3.70
CA ALA A 84 37.96 8.00 -2.88
C ALA A 84 37.52 7.69 -1.43
N ALA A 85 38.26 6.86 -0.69
CA ALA A 85 38.01 6.63 0.75
C ALA A 85 39.27 6.89 1.58
N SER A 86 39.08 7.53 2.74
CA SER A 86 40.08 7.95 3.74
C SER A 86 41.04 9.09 3.36
N SER A 87 40.91 10.21 4.08
CA SER A 87 42.02 10.84 4.83
C SER A 87 41.44 11.85 5.85
N GLN A 88 42.11 12.02 6.98
CA GLN A 88 41.76 12.99 8.03
C GLN A 88 42.80 14.12 8.06
N ALA A 89 42.37 15.39 7.96
CA ALA A 89 43.11 16.54 8.49
C ALA A 89 42.26 17.84 8.46
N THR A 90 42.15 18.51 9.60
CA THR A 90 42.04 19.98 9.70
C THR A 90 43.47 20.57 9.60
N PRO A 91 43.72 21.88 9.30
CA PRO A 91 42.93 23.03 9.79
C PRO A 91 42.89 24.33 8.94
N ALA A 92 42.33 25.37 9.57
CA ALA A 92 42.65 26.80 9.45
C ALA A 92 41.95 27.68 8.39
N TYR A 93 41.71 28.94 8.80
CA TYR A 93 41.14 30.04 8.03
C TYR A 93 42.17 30.70 7.11
N SER A 94 41.72 31.22 5.97
CA SER A 94 42.25 32.46 5.39
C SER A 94 41.19 33.14 4.50
N SER A 95 41.30 34.45 4.32
CA SER A 95 40.28 35.30 3.68
C SER A 95 40.78 35.96 2.39
N ALA A 96 40.06 35.80 1.28
CA ALA A 96 40.17 36.68 0.10
C ALA A 96 38.90 36.62 -0.77
N GLN A 97 38.42 37.78 -1.24
CA GLN A 97 37.71 37.88 -2.53
C GLN A 97 38.75 38.19 -3.63
N PRO A 98 38.40 38.10 -4.93
CA PRO A 98 37.96 39.35 -5.58
C PRO A 98 36.89 39.21 -6.70
N THR A 99 36.01 40.23 -6.75
CA THR A 99 35.42 40.90 -7.95
C THR A 99 34.68 40.13 -9.05
N LEU A 100 33.54 40.70 -9.47
CA LEU A 100 32.80 40.33 -10.69
C LEU A 100 33.49 40.82 -11.98
N SER A 101 33.20 40.16 -13.09
CA SER A 101 33.04 40.81 -14.41
C SER A 101 31.99 40.10 -15.27
N ASN A 102 31.34 40.85 -16.16
CA ASN A 102 30.20 40.52 -17.03
C ASN A 102 30.20 41.60 -18.16
N PRO A 103 29.38 41.58 -19.25
CA PRO A 103 28.33 40.60 -19.62
C PRO A 103 28.19 40.26 -21.14
N THR A 104 27.21 39.40 -21.48
CA THR A 104 26.40 39.38 -22.75
C THR A 104 27.07 39.11 -24.12
N PRO A 105 26.29 38.84 -25.21
CA PRO A 105 25.03 38.06 -25.31
C PRO A 105 25.01 37.06 -26.51
N TYR A 106 23.99 36.20 -26.58
CA TYR A 106 23.46 35.66 -27.85
C TYR A 106 21.94 35.47 -27.75
N ASN A 107 21.21 35.54 -28.87
CA ASN A 107 19.74 35.56 -28.87
C ASN A 107 19.10 34.85 -30.08
N SER A 108 17.85 34.41 -29.87
CA SER A 108 16.74 34.24 -30.83
C SER A 108 16.82 33.21 -31.98
N GLN A 109 15.93 32.19 -31.86
CA GLN A 109 14.93 31.75 -32.87
C GLN A 109 15.40 30.85 -34.06
N THR A 110 14.56 30.01 -34.70
CA THR A 110 13.07 29.89 -34.68
C THR A 110 12.54 28.46 -34.99
N ILE A 111 11.53 28.01 -34.24
CA ILE A 111 10.29 27.26 -34.60
C ILE A 111 10.30 26.21 -35.76
N SER A 112 9.88 24.96 -35.50
CA SER A 112 8.71 24.28 -36.15
C SER A 112 8.45 22.84 -35.67
N ALA A 113 7.16 22.47 -35.59
CA ALA A 113 6.62 21.09 -35.45
C ALA A 113 5.86 20.73 -36.76
N PRO A 114 5.05 19.64 -36.90
CA PRO A 114 4.78 18.49 -36.03
C PRO A 114 4.96 17.14 -36.76
N TYR A 115 4.33 16.05 -36.29
CA TYR A 115 4.01 14.87 -37.11
C TYR A 115 2.58 14.37 -36.87
N SER A 116 1.97 13.83 -37.92
CA SER A 116 0.66 13.17 -37.89
C SER A 116 0.66 11.99 -38.86
N TYR A 117 -0.19 10.99 -38.60
CA TYR A 117 -0.19 9.70 -39.29
C TYR A 117 -1.06 9.71 -40.57
N VAL A 118 -0.64 9.02 -41.64
CA VAL A 118 -1.50 8.40 -42.69
C VAL A 118 -0.61 7.57 -43.66
N PRO A 119 -1.09 6.45 -44.27
CA PRO A 119 -0.21 5.39 -44.77
C PRO A 119 0.20 5.45 -46.26
N ALA A 120 1.02 4.47 -46.67
CA ALA A 120 1.80 4.44 -47.90
C ALA A 120 1.06 4.05 -49.20
N GLN A 121 1.63 4.44 -50.35
CA GLN A 121 2.02 3.51 -51.43
C GLN A 121 3.00 4.15 -52.44
N GLN A 122 3.92 3.31 -52.97
CA GLN A 122 4.58 3.28 -54.31
C GLN A 122 4.70 4.59 -55.13
N SER A 123 5.86 4.98 -55.69
CA SER A 123 6.63 4.24 -56.72
C SER A 123 8.05 4.82 -56.99
N PRO A 124 8.90 4.24 -57.88
CA PRO A 124 10.38 4.35 -57.79
C PRO A 124 11.11 5.23 -58.84
N GLN A 125 12.46 5.19 -58.75
CA GLN A 125 13.54 5.52 -59.72
C GLN A 125 14.25 6.89 -59.64
N GLN A 126 15.53 6.83 -59.27
CA GLN A 126 16.60 7.74 -59.72
C GLN A 126 17.35 7.11 -60.92
N PRO A 127 18.04 7.95 -61.71
CA PRO A 127 19.39 7.61 -62.16
C PRO A 127 20.43 8.71 -61.87
N ALA A 128 21.70 8.30 -61.78
CA ALA A 128 22.93 9.13 -61.72
C ALA A 128 23.99 8.47 -62.67
N PRO A 129 25.26 8.91 -62.76
CA PRO A 129 25.95 10.14 -62.36
C PRO A 129 26.47 10.89 -63.63
N PRO A 130 27.68 11.52 -63.73
CA PRO A 130 29.00 10.87 -63.65
C PRO A 130 30.14 11.70 -62.98
N THR A 131 31.40 11.26 -63.12
CA THR A 131 32.61 11.67 -62.35
C THR A 131 33.76 12.22 -63.26
N PRO A 132 35.08 11.95 -63.05
CA PRO A 132 36.06 12.66 -62.19
C PRO A 132 37.34 13.16 -62.94
N LYS A 133 38.38 13.68 -62.21
CA LYS A 133 39.83 13.33 -62.41
C LYS A 133 40.85 13.96 -61.43
N ASN A 134 41.72 13.10 -60.88
CA ASN A 134 43.22 13.09 -60.75
C ASN A 134 44.02 14.40 -60.49
N GLY A 135 45.20 14.38 -59.82
CA GLY A 135 46.04 13.28 -59.30
C GLY A 135 47.34 13.76 -58.60
N ALA A 136 48.32 12.89 -58.31
CA ALA A 136 49.52 13.18 -57.49
C ALA A 136 50.82 12.40 -57.93
N PRO A 137 52.03 12.76 -57.41
CA PRO A 137 53.27 11.96 -57.50
C PRO A 137 53.89 11.54 -56.11
N ALA A 138 54.94 10.71 -56.07
CA ALA A 138 55.45 10.01 -54.86
C ALA A 138 56.97 9.67 -54.84
N ASN A 139 57.51 9.16 -53.70
CA ASN A 139 58.75 8.35 -53.46
C ASN A 139 59.04 8.21 -51.92
N TYR A 140 59.87 7.30 -51.34
CA TYR A 140 60.69 6.17 -51.84
C TYR A 140 60.88 4.97 -50.82
N ILE A 141 61.91 4.12 -51.01
CA ILE A 141 62.11 2.71 -50.52
C ILE A 141 63.14 2.51 -49.36
N ALA A 142 62.82 1.62 -48.39
CA ALA A 142 63.54 0.49 -47.67
C ALA A 142 65.10 0.47 -47.43
N PRO A 143 65.78 -0.55 -46.79
CA PRO A 143 65.38 -1.88 -46.22
C PRO A 143 65.96 -2.24 -44.79
N ALA A 144 66.33 -3.51 -44.49
CA ALA A 144 66.56 -4.08 -43.12
C ALA A 144 67.65 -5.22 -43.01
N ALA A 145 68.10 -5.61 -41.78
CA ALA A 145 68.80 -6.90 -41.44
C ALA A 145 69.14 -7.10 -39.92
N GLN A 146 69.73 -8.26 -39.53
CA GLN A 146 70.10 -8.75 -38.15
C GLN A 146 71.55 -9.39 -38.18
N PRO A 147 72.09 -10.28 -37.28
CA PRO A 147 71.66 -10.94 -36.01
C PRO A 147 72.80 -11.14 -34.91
N VAL A 148 72.80 -12.28 -34.16
CA VAL A 148 73.88 -12.95 -33.31
C VAL A 148 73.69 -13.00 -31.76
N ARG A 149 74.23 -14.06 -31.10
CA ARG A 149 73.96 -14.59 -29.72
C ARG A 149 75.19 -15.34 -29.11
N PRO A 150 75.39 -15.37 -27.77
CA PRO A 150 75.86 -16.60 -27.04
C PRO A 150 75.30 -16.79 -25.58
N THR A 151 74.63 -17.89 -25.20
CA THR A 151 75.07 -19.11 -24.41
C THR A 151 75.44 -18.95 -22.90
N ALA A 152 74.80 -19.70 -21.96
CA ALA A 152 75.16 -19.80 -20.50
C ALA A 152 74.51 -21.01 -19.73
N PRO A 153 75.09 -21.56 -18.61
CA PRO A 153 74.53 -22.70 -17.82
C PRO A 153 74.42 -22.53 -16.23
N PRO A 154 74.84 -23.40 -15.24
CA PRO A 154 74.26 -23.52 -13.85
C PRO A 154 75.29 -23.22 -12.69
N PRO A 155 75.25 -23.69 -11.38
CA PRO A 155 74.31 -24.50 -10.55
C PRO A 155 74.07 -24.08 -9.03
N PRO A 156 73.18 -24.77 -8.25
CA PRO A 156 72.99 -24.70 -6.76
C PRO A 156 73.59 -25.94 -6.00
N PRO A 157 73.26 -26.38 -4.73
CA PRO A 157 72.38 -25.89 -3.61
C PRO A 157 72.97 -26.00 -2.14
N THR A 158 72.17 -25.82 -1.05
CA THR A 158 72.46 -26.33 0.34
C THR A 158 71.26 -26.32 1.35
N ALA A 159 71.35 -27.06 2.47
CA ALA A 159 70.48 -27.10 3.68
C ALA A 159 71.29 -27.61 4.93
N PRO A 160 70.89 -27.51 6.23
CA PRO A 160 69.93 -28.44 6.88
C PRO A 160 69.21 -27.95 8.21
N ARG A 161 68.64 -28.91 9.00
CA ARG A 161 67.99 -28.88 10.37
C ARG A 161 69.04 -28.85 11.54
N PRO A 162 68.73 -28.90 12.89
CA PRO A 162 67.61 -29.51 13.68
C PRO A 162 67.24 -28.73 15.02
N PRO A 163 66.81 -29.30 16.19
CA PRO A 163 66.12 -30.56 16.57
C PRO A 163 64.84 -30.41 17.47
N LEU A 164 64.24 -31.57 17.82
CA LEU A 164 63.16 -31.89 18.80
C LEU A 164 63.47 -33.30 19.42
N PRO A 165 62.77 -33.89 20.43
CA PRO A 165 61.46 -33.64 21.10
C PRO A 165 61.65 -33.45 22.64
N PRO A 166 60.79 -33.87 23.63
CA PRO A 166 59.40 -34.41 23.73
C PRO A 166 58.49 -33.52 24.64
N ALA A 167 57.47 -33.90 25.44
CA ALA A 167 56.72 -35.12 25.88
C ALA A 167 55.33 -34.66 26.45
N ALA A 168 54.27 -35.45 26.66
CA ALA A 168 53.89 -36.83 26.29
C ALA A 168 52.43 -36.80 25.71
N ALA A 169 51.28 -37.20 26.28
CA ALA A 169 50.71 -38.34 27.07
C ALA A 169 49.15 -38.18 27.00
N GLN A 170 48.21 -39.12 27.21
CA GLN A 170 48.05 -40.60 27.19
C GLN A 170 46.50 -40.83 27.08
N ALA A 171 45.86 -41.81 26.40
CA ALA A 171 46.13 -43.21 26.04
C ALA A 171 45.87 -44.23 27.19
N ALA A 172 45.08 -45.32 27.05
CA ALA A 172 44.20 -45.84 25.97
C ALA A 172 43.40 -47.08 26.49
N ASN A 173 42.40 -47.63 25.76
CA ASN A 173 42.16 -49.09 25.70
C ASN A 173 41.14 -49.58 24.63
N GLN A 174 41.08 -50.90 24.41
CA GLN A 174 40.50 -51.55 23.23
C GLN A 174 39.22 -52.40 23.49
N ALA A 175 38.52 -52.67 22.39
CA ALA A 175 37.30 -53.47 22.23
C ALA A 175 37.39 -54.95 22.66
N GLN A 176 36.22 -55.57 22.92
CA GLN A 176 35.89 -56.88 22.31
C GLN A 176 34.40 -57.31 22.37
N ASN A 177 34.01 -58.05 21.33
CA ASN A 177 33.00 -59.12 21.23
C ASN A 177 31.47 -58.91 21.40
N LYS A 178 30.79 -59.61 20.49
CA LYS A 178 29.33 -59.81 20.33
C LYS A 178 28.77 -60.80 21.36
N GLN A 179 27.43 -60.81 21.49
CA GLN A 179 26.59 -61.93 21.97
C GLN A 179 26.89 -62.41 23.41
N THR A 180 25.95 -62.39 24.36
CA THR A 180 24.56 -62.87 24.24
C THR A 180 23.73 -62.36 25.43
N PHE A 181 22.51 -61.85 25.22
CA PHE A 181 21.29 -62.34 25.90
C PHE A 181 20.05 -61.59 25.40
N SER A 182 19.02 -62.36 25.02
CA SER A 182 17.63 -61.86 24.98
C SER A 182 16.99 -62.08 26.35
N ASN A 183 15.90 -61.37 26.64
CA ASN A 183 14.95 -61.66 27.73
C ASN A 183 15.22 -61.13 29.15
N THR A 184 15.87 -59.97 29.32
CA THR A 184 15.66 -59.15 30.56
C THR A 184 15.78 -57.65 30.34
N LEU A 185 14.72 -57.04 29.76
CA LEU A 185 13.89 -56.03 30.44
C LEU A 185 12.73 -55.62 29.52
N ARG A 186 11.48 -55.78 29.99
CA ARG A 186 10.25 -55.31 29.31
C ARG A 186 9.72 -54.00 29.93
N GLN A 187 10.60 -53.32 30.65
CA GLN A 187 10.42 -52.07 31.40
C GLN A 187 11.76 -51.33 31.30
N ASP A 188 11.73 -49.99 31.20
CA ASP A 188 12.85 -49.03 31.04
C ASP A 188 13.10 -48.46 29.63
N LEU A 189 12.03 -48.03 28.95
CA LEU A 189 12.09 -47.10 27.81
C LEU A 189 11.81 -45.64 28.23
N ASN A 190 12.32 -45.23 29.40
CA ASN A 190 11.94 -43.97 30.02
C ASN A 190 13.10 -43.26 30.75
N LYS A 191 14.16 -42.87 30.02
CA LYS A 191 14.98 -41.65 30.25
C LYS A 191 16.14 -41.48 29.26
N VAL A 192 16.66 -40.25 29.23
CA VAL A 192 17.85 -39.71 28.52
C VAL A 192 17.66 -39.42 27.03
N HIS A 193 17.73 -38.12 26.70
CA HIS A 193 17.73 -37.58 25.35
C HIS A 193 18.93 -38.05 24.50
N LEU A 194 18.69 -38.22 23.21
CA LEU A 194 19.57 -37.67 22.18
C LEU A 194 18.99 -36.31 21.74
N PRO A 195 19.81 -35.36 21.26
CA PRO A 195 19.31 -34.04 20.88
C PRO A 195 18.43 -34.15 19.62
N HIS A 196 17.12 -33.98 19.78
CA HIS A 196 16.30 -33.51 18.67
C HIS A 196 16.79 -32.10 18.31
N VAL A 197 17.23 -31.93 17.06
CA VAL A 197 17.16 -30.62 16.42
C VAL A 197 15.68 -30.37 16.19
N GLU A 198 15.04 -29.65 17.12
CA GLU A 198 13.67 -29.17 16.93
C GLU A 198 13.64 -28.29 15.67
N MET A 199 12.95 -28.75 14.63
CA MET A 199 12.54 -27.84 13.57
C MET A 199 11.55 -26.85 14.19
N PRO A 200 11.70 -25.53 13.96
CA PRO A 200 10.78 -24.55 14.52
C PRO A 200 9.35 -24.87 14.05
N ASN A 201 8.38 -24.75 14.97
CA ASN A 201 6.98 -25.10 14.70
C ASN A 201 6.49 -24.47 13.39
N LEU A 202 5.88 -25.29 12.54
CA LEU A 202 5.47 -24.92 11.18
C LEU A 202 4.33 -23.89 11.19
N HIS A 203 4.70 -22.62 11.29
CA HIS A 203 3.74 -21.52 11.39
C HIS A 203 3.31 -21.03 10.00
N ILE A 204 2.68 -21.91 9.20
CA ILE A 204 1.75 -21.42 8.17
C ILE A 204 0.67 -20.65 8.93
N PRO A 205 0.53 -19.33 8.72
CA PRO A 205 -0.22 -18.49 9.64
C PRO A 205 -1.65 -19.01 9.77
N PRO A 206 -2.14 -19.30 11.00
CA PRO A 206 -3.56 -19.52 11.20
C PRO A 206 -4.26 -18.21 10.84
N GLN A 207 -5.23 -18.26 9.93
CA GLN A 207 -6.08 -17.11 9.68
C GLN A 207 -6.75 -16.76 11.02
N LEU A 208 -6.53 -15.54 11.51
CA LEU A 208 -6.78 -15.17 12.91
C LEU A 208 -8.22 -15.50 13.31
N LEU A 209 -8.38 -16.56 14.11
CA LEU A 209 -9.68 -17.02 14.58
C LEU A 209 -10.29 -15.93 15.48
N PRO A 210 -11.54 -15.47 15.24
CA PRO A 210 -12.28 -14.76 16.27
C PRO A 210 -12.39 -15.69 17.49
N HIS A 211 -12.07 -15.16 18.67
CA HIS A 211 -11.81 -15.96 19.86
C HIS A 211 -12.91 -16.99 20.16
N ALA A 212 -12.51 -18.25 20.37
CA ALA A 212 -13.34 -19.17 21.14
C ALA A 212 -13.61 -18.54 22.53
N PRO A 213 -14.85 -18.56 23.04
CA PRO A 213 -15.22 -17.81 24.23
C PRO A 213 -14.39 -18.23 25.44
N THR A 214 -13.83 -17.24 26.14
CA THR A 214 -12.90 -17.46 27.25
C THR A 214 -13.54 -18.24 28.41
N GLN A 215 -12.69 -19.01 29.10
CA GLN A 215 -13.06 -19.83 30.26
C GLN A 215 -13.95 -19.08 31.25
N ILE A 216 -15.16 -19.59 31.49
CA ILE A 216 -16.11 -19.03 32.44
C ILE A 216 -15.48 -19.01 33.84
N ARG A 217 -15.13 -17.82 34.34
CA ARG A 217 -14.94 -17.60 35.79
C ARG A 217 -16.20 -18.10 36.49
N LYS A 218 -16.05 -19.03 37.44
CA LYS A 218 -17.16 -19.69 38.18
C LYS A 218 -18.21 -18.66 38.64
N TYR A 219 -19.28 -18.55 37.88
CA TYR A 219 -20.44 -17.72 38.21
C TYR A 219 -21.55 -18.66 38.69
N GLN A 220 -22.01 -18.49 39.93
CA GLN A 220 -23.16 -19.24 40.44
C GLN A 220 -24.44 -18.61 39.87
N PRO A 221 -25.24 -19.34 39.07
CA PRO A 221 -26.42 -18.76 38.45
C PRO A 221 -27.58 -18.64 39.46
N PRO A 222 -28.34 -17.52 39.47
CA PRO A 222 -29.64 -17.49 40.12
C PRO A 222 -30.63 -18.41 39.38
N PHE A 223 -31.42 -19.18 40.11
CA PHE A 223 -32.18 -20.34 39.62
C PHE A 223 -33.41 -20.05 38.71
N ILE A 224 -33.53 -18.86 38.13
CA ILE A 224 -34.78 -18.34 37.56
C ILE A 224 -34.65 -18.02 36.06
N LEU A 225 -34.64 -19.08 35.22
CA LEU A 225 -34.92 -18.97 33.77
C LEU A 225 -35.23 -20.32 33.11
N LEU A 226 -34.56 -21.39 33.56
CA LEU A 226 -34.74 -22.76 33.03
C LEU A 226 -36.19 -23.27 33.13
N GLY A 227 -36.95 -22.83 34.14
CA GLY A 227 -38.37 -23.19 34.30
C GLY A 227 -39.28 -22.67 33.19
N ALA A 228 -38.99 -21.49 32.60
CA ALA A 228 -39.85 -20.89 31.58
C ALA A 228 -39.84 -21.69 30.27
N VAL A 229 -38.66 -22.20 29.86
CA VAL A 229 -38.51 -23.01 28.63
C VAL A 229 -39.18 -24.37 28.78
N VAL A 230 -39.05 -25.01 29.95
CA VAL A 230 -39.70 -26.30 30.24
C VAL A 230 -41.24 -26.15 30.29
N VAL A 231 -41.76 -25.09 30.89
CA VAL A 231 -43.21 -24.79 30.89
C VAL A 231 -43.72 -24.49 29.47
N GLY A 232 -42.97 -23.75 28.66
CA GLY A 232 -43.32 -23.48 27.26
C GLY A 232 -43.42 -24.75 26.41
N LEU A 233 -42.43 -25.65 26.52
CA LEU A 233 -42.43 -26.94 25.81
C LEU A 233 -43.54 -27.87 26.30
N LEU A 234 -43.83 -27.89 27.61
CA LEU A 234 -44.97 -28.63 28.16
C LEU A 234 -46.32 -28.10 27.65
N LEU A 235 -46.49 -26.77 27.52
CA LEU A 235 -47.71 -26.17 26.97
C LEU A 235 -47.92 -26.52 25.48
N VAL A 236 -46.85 -26.56 24.69
CA VAL A 236 -46.92 -27.01 23.28
C VAL A 236 -47.28 -28.50 23.19
N ALA A 237 -46.67 -29.35 24.03
CA ALA A 237 -46.99 -30.78 24.08
C ALA A 237 -48.44 -31.05 24.54
N LEU A 238 -48.93 -30.26 25.51
CA LEU A 238 -50.33 -30.32 25.97
C LEU A 238 -51.32 -29.84 24.89
N LEU A 239 -50.98 -28.83 24.09
CA LEU A 239 -51.78 -28.44 22.92
C LEU A 239 -51.85 -29.56 21.89
N TRP A 240 -50.76 -30.28 21.64
CA TRP A 240 -50.71 -31.39 20.69
C TRP A 240 -51.60 -32.55 21.16
N LEU A 241 -51.50 -32.94 22.43
CA LEU A 241 -52.34 -33.97 23.07
C LEU A 241 -53.84 -33.59 23.15
N ALA A 242 -54.19 -32.31 23.01
CA ALA A 242 -55.58 -31.85 23.01
C ALA A 242 -56.28 -31.99 21.64
N VAL A 243 -55.52 -32.12 20.53
CA VAL A 243 -56.11 -32.24 19.18
C VAL A 243 -56.52 -33.68 18.85
N ASP A 244 -55.74 -34.67 19.28
CA ASP A 244 -55.98 -36.10 18.97
C ASP A 244 -57.17 -36.76 19.72
N ASN A 245 -57.92 -36.00 20.54
CA ASN A 245 -58.93 -36.55 21.45
C ASN A 245 -60.40 -36.29 21.07
N LEU A 246 -60.70 -35.83 19.86
CA LEU A 246 -62.09 -35.73 19.36
C LEU A 246 -62.39 -36.72 18.22
N VAL A 247 -63.36 -37.61 18.48
CA VAL A 247 -64.02 -38.58 17.57
C VAL A 247 -63.23 -39.85 17.19
N PRO A 248 -63.50 -41.01 17.84
CA PRO A 248 -62.90 -42.30 17.50
C PRO A 248 -63.71 -43.09 16.45
N GLY A 249 -63.06 -43.53 15.35
CA GLY A 249 -63.68 -44.39 14.33
C GLY A 249 -62.67 -44.98 13.32
N LYS A 250 -62.50 -46.31 13.33
CA LYS A 250 -61.60 -47.11 12.45
C LYS A 250 -62.11 -47.25 10.99
N PRO A 251 -61.33 -47.76 10.00
CA PRO A 251 -59.86 -47.98 9.94
C PRO A 251 -59.20 -47.51 8.60
N ILE A 252 -57.88 -47.75 8.46
CA ILE A 252 -57.11 -47.66 7.21
C ILE A 252 -57.44 -48.84 6.27
N THR A 253 -57.75 -48.59 4.99
CA THR A 253 -57.43 -49.46 3.81
C THR A 253 -57.86 -48.79 2.48
N SER A 254 -57.39 -49.32 1.34
CA SER A 254 -57.46 -48.76 -0.03
C SER A 254 -56.59 -47.49 -0.25
N PHE A 255 -56.00 -47.24 -1.42
CA PHE A 255 -56.08 -47.91 -2.72
C PHE A 255 -54.70 -48.41 -3.22
N PHE A 256 -54.54 -49.74 -3.30
CA PHE A 256 -53.70 -50.39 -4.32
C PHE A 256 -54.55 -51.47 -4.97
N GLY A 257 -54.70 -51.41 -6.29
CA GLY A 257 -55.55 -52.31 -7.06
C GLY A 257 -55.74 -51.74 -8.47
N GLY A 258 -54.98 -52.27 -9.43
CA GLY A 258 -55.01 -51.81 -10.82
C GLY A 258 -55.38 -52.94 -11.78
N GLN A 259 -55.75 -52.58 -13.02
CA GLN A 259 -55.82 -53.54 -14.11
C GLN A 259 -55.38 -52.92 -15.45
N THR A 260 -54.38 -53.58 -16.06
CA THR A 260 -54.20 -53.81 -17.50
C THR A 260 -54.45 -52.68 -18.52
N ALA A 261 -53.33 -52.05 -18.89
CA ALA A 261 -52.80 -51.99 -20.26
C ALA A 261 -53.59 -51.34 -21.42
N THR A 262 -53.00 -50.29 -22.00
CA THR A 262 -52.47 -50.33 -23.39
C THR A 262 -51.37 -49.26 -23.58
N ARG A 263 -50.40 -49.50 -24.47
CA ARG A 263 -49.41 -48.50 -24.93
C ARG A 263 -49.97 -47.76 -26.16
N PRO A 264 -49.60 -46.48 -26.35
CA PRO A 264 -48.48 -46.20 -27.25
C PRO A 264 -47.38 -45.33 -26.60
N THR A 265 -46.19 -45.35 -27.20
CA THR A 265 -45.02 -44.59 -26.76
C THR A 265 -45.04 -43.18 -27.34
N VAL A 266 -45.09 -42.14 -26.50
CA VAL A 266 -44.78 -40.76 -26.86
C VAL A 266 -43.86 -40.18 -25.79
N VAL A 267 -42.89 -39.36 -26.20
CA VAL A 267 -41.81 -38.85 -25.34
C VAL A 267 -42.37 -37.97 -24.22
N ARG A 268 -42.18 -38.39 -22.96
CA ARG A 268 -42.43 -37.54 -21.80
C ARG A 268 -41.24 -36.61 -21.59
N GLN A 269 -41.32 -35.41 -22.16
CA GLN A 269 -40.49 -34.29 -21.69
C GLN A 269 -40.74 -34.10 -20.19
N THR A 270 -39.68 -34.08 -19.39
CA THR A 270 -39.75 -33.64 -17.99
C THR A 270 -40.06 -32.13 -17.97
N PRO A 271 -40.90 -31.65 -17.03
CA PRO A 271 -41.15 -30.21 -16.91
C PRO A 271 -39.86 -29.48 -16.54
N SER A 272 -39.38 -28.60 -17.41
CA SER A 272 -38.25 -27.71 -17.12
C SER A 272 -38.66 -26.70 -16.05
N VAL A 273 -38.11 -26.85 -14.84
CA VAL A 273 -38.47 -26.03 -13.67
C VAL A 273 -37.88 -24.62 -13.83
N GLN A 274 -38.75 -23.61 -13.96
CA GLN A 274 -38.36 -22.20 -14.12
C GLN A 274 -37.55 -21.61 -12.92
N GLY A 275 -37.38 -22.36 -11.84
CA GLY A 275 -36.50 -21.99 -10.72
C GLY A 275 -34.99 -22.10 -11.04
N GLY A 276 -34.59 -22.99 -11.95
CA GLY A 276 -33.16 -23.25 -12.23
C GLY A 276 -32.41 -22.00 -12.70
N GLN A 277 -33.00 -21.28 -13.66
CA GLN A 277 -32.43 -20.03 -14.21
C GLN A 277 -32.23 -18.92 -13.16
N ASN A 278 -32.99 -18.94 -12.05
CA ASN A 278 -32.82 -17.99 -10.96
C ASN A 278 -31.71 -18.43 -10.00
N VAL A 279 -31.60 -19.72 -9.67
CA VAL A 279 -30.55 -20.24 -8.77
C VAL A 279 -29.18 -20.14 -9.43
N GLU A 280 -29.04 -20.65 -10.66
CA GLU A 280 -27.80 -20.61 -11.45
C GLU A 280 -27.28 -19.17 -11.62
N ASN A 281 -28.19 -18.21 -11.89
CA ASN A 281 -27.83 -16.80 -11.99
C ASN A 281 -27.42 -16.18 -10.64
N LEU A 282 -28.05 -16.57 -9.53
CA LEU A 282 -27.64 -16.13 -8.19
C LEU A 282 -26.26 -16.68 -7.80
N LEU A 283 -25.94 -17.93 -8.16
CA LEU A 283 -24.61 -18.50 -7.97
C LEU A 283 -23.56 -17.76 -8.82
N ARG A 284 -23.80 -17.58 -10.12
CA ARG A 284 -22.91 -16.83 -11.03
C ARG A 284 -22.65 -15.40 -10.55
N VAL A 285 -23.68 -14.67 -10.13
CA VAL A 285 -23.50 -13.29 -9.61
C VAL A 285 -22.78 -13.31 -8.26
N GLY A 286 -23.04 -14.29 -7.40
CA GLY A 286 -22.26 -14.50 -6.17
C GLY A 286 -20.77 -14.72 -6.46
N ASP A 287 -20.45 -15.54 -7.44
CA ASP A 287 -19.08 -15.85 -7.86
C ASP A 287 -18.37 -14.62 -8.45
N GLU A 288 -19.04 -13.87 -9.33
CA GLU A 288 -18.52 -12.62 -9.91
C GLU A 288 -18.27 -11.52 -8.87
N LEU A 289 -19.02 -11.53 -7.75
CA LEU A 289 -18.79 -10.67 -6.60
C LEU A 289 -17.63 -11.19 -5.74
N ALA A 290 -17.59 -12.49 -5.45
CA ALA A 290 -16.54 -13.11 -4.63
C ALA A 290 -15.15 -13.04 -5.29
N ALA A 291 -15.06 -13.20 -6.61
CA ALA A 291 -13.82 -13.05 -7.38
C ALA A 291 -13.26 -11.61 -7.34
N LYS A 292 -14.13 -10.61 -7.09
CA LYS A 292 -13.78 -9.19 -6.90
C LYS A 292 -13.65 -8.82 -5.42
N SER A 293 -13.50 -9.81 -4.53
CA SER A 293 -13.44 -9.64 -3.08
C SER A 293 -14.68 -9.01 -2.42
N GLN A 294 -15.85 -8.99 -3.09
CA GLN A 294 -17.10 -8.40 -2.59
C GLN A 294 -17.95 -9.44 -1.83
N PHE A 295 -17.41 -9.95 -0.72
CA PHE A 295 -17.92 -11.19 -0.10
C PHE A 295 -19.30 -11.09 0.56
N GLU A 296 -19.64 -10.04 1.31
CA GLU A 296 -20.98 -9.96 1.93
C GLU A 296 -22.11 -9.81 0.88
N PRO A 297 -21.95 -9.02 -0.21
CA PRO A 297 -22.84 -9.09 -1.37
C PRO A 297 -22.94 -10.48 -2.01
N ALA A 298 -21.82 -11.22 -2.14
CA ALA A 298 -21.81 -12.58 -2.66
C ALA A 298 -22.57 -13.56 -1.74
N ILE A 299 -22.29 -13.50 -0.43
CA ILE A 299 -22.96 -14.29 0.62
C ILE A 299 -24.47 -14.02 0.61
N ALA A 300 -24.90 -12.79 0.35
CA ALA A 300 -26.32 -12.48 0.18
C ALA A 300 -26.95 -13.18 -1.05
N GLN A 301 -26.21 -13.33 -2.16
CA GLN A 301 -26.69 -14.11 -3.31
C GLN A 301 -26.80 -15.60 -3.00
N TYR A 302 -25.77 -16.21 -2.39
CA TYR A 302 -25.83 -17.63 -2.02
C TYR A 302 -26.91 -17.91 -0.97
N GLN A 303 -27.14 -16.99 -0.03
CA GLN A 303 -28.28 -17.05 0.91
C GLN A 303 -29.64 -16.87 0.22
N ALA A 304 -29.72 -16.17 -0.91
CA ALA A 304 -30.92 -16.10 -1.73
C ALA A 304 -31.14 -17.42 -2.49
N ALA A 305 -30.10 -17.95 -3.16
CA ALA A 305 -30.11 -19.25 -3.81
C ALA A 305 -30.55 -20.36 -2.83
N ALA A 306 -30.02 -20.36 -1.60
CA ALA A 306 -30.35 -21.31 -0.54
C ALA A 306 -31.81 -21.25 -0.05
N LYS A 307 -32.57 -20.19 -0.35
CA LYS A 307 -34.01 -20.11 -0.09
C LYS A 307 -34.84 -20.76 -1.21
N TYR A 308 -34.36 -20.70 -2.45
CA TYR A 308 -35.01 -21.33 -3.60
C TYR A 308 -34.63 -22.82 -3.73
N ALA A 309 -33.41 -23.19 -3.38
CA ALA A 309 -32.87 -24.55 -3.45
C ALA A 309 -32.19 -25.00 -2.13
N PRO A 310 -32.93 -25.17 -1.03
CA PRO A 310 -32.37 -25.47 0.30
C PRO A 310 -31.73 -26.86 0.44
N ASN A 311 -31.84 -27.70 -0.59
CA ASN A 311 -31.33 -29.08 -0.66
C ASN A 311 -30.28 -29.28 -1.77
N GLU A 312 -29.90 -28.23 -2.48
CA GLU A 312 -28.89 -28.30 -3.55
C GLU A 312 -27.50 -28.10 -2.95
N ALA A 313 -26.62 -29.09 -3.11
CA ALA A 313 -25.31 -29.10 -2.46
C ALA A 313 -24.41 -27.94 -2.90
N ASP A 314 -24.47 -27.63 -4.20
CA ASP A 314 -23.59 -26.66 -4.86
C ASP A 314 -23.72 -25.24 -4.30
N VAL A 315 -24.97 -24.83 -3.99
CA VAL A 315 -25.26 -23.57 -3.30
C VAL A 315 -24.50 -23.43 -1.98
N TYR A 316 -24.33 -24.54 -1.24
CA TYR A 316 -23.58 -24.55 0.01
C TYR A 316 -22.07 -24.71 -0.20
N THR A 317 -21.61 -25.30 -1.30
CA THR A 317 -20.20 -25.29 -1.73
C THR A 317 -19.73 -23.86 -2.00
N HIS A 318 -20.46 -23.13 -2.85
CA HIS A 318 -20.14 -21.74 -3.22
C HIS A 318 -20.21 -20.78 -2.00
N TRP A 319 -21.20 -20.97 -1.12
CA TRP A 319 -21.31 -20.21 0.13
C TRP A 319 -20.16 -20.52 1.10
N ALA A 320 -19.80 -21.80 1.28
CA ALA A 320 -18.69 -22.19 2.15
C ALA A 320 -17.36 -21.58 1.71
N ARG A 321 -17.09 -21.52 0.39
CA ARG A 321 -15.92 -20.86 -0.19
C ARG A 321 -15.82 -19.40 0.23
N ALA A 322 -16.90 -18.62 0.09
CA ALA A 322 -16.91 -17.20 0.48
C ALA A 322 -16.82 -16.98 2.01
N LEU A 323 -17.36 -17.90 2.81
CA LEU A 323 -17.16 -17.90 4.27
C LEU A 323 -15.71 -18.22 4.65
N ALA A 324 -15.03 -19.10 3.90
CA ALA A 324 -13.62 -19.39 4.12
C ALA A 324 -12.75 -18.16 3.78
N LEU A 325 -12.96 -17.56 2.60
CA LEU A 325 -12.22 -16.37 2.13
C LEU A 325 -12.38 -15.13 3.02
N THR A 326 -13.48 -15.02 3.78
CA THR A 326 -13.71 -13.94 4.76
C THR A 326 -13.13 -14.24 6.15
N GLY A 327 -12.51 -15.40 6.37
CA GLY A 327 -12.04 -15.84 7.70
C GLY A 327 -13.17 -16.32 8.63
N ARG A 328 -14.40 -16.49 8.12
CA ARG A 328 -15.57 -17.00 8.87
C ARG A 328 -15.54 -18.53 8.98
N ILE A 329 -14.37 -19.07 9.36
CA ILE A 329 -14.00 -20.49 9.19
C ILE A 329 -14.96 -21.46 9.88
N GLY A 330 -15.50 -21.12 11.06
CA GLY A 330 -16.50 -21.97 11.75
C GLY A 330 -17.82 -22.11 10.99
N GLU A 331 -18.27 -21.03 10.34
CA GLU A 331 -19.43 -21.07 9.44
C GLU A 331 -19.08 -21.80 8.14
N ALA A 332 -17.88 -21.59 7.60
CA ALA A 332 -17.40 -22.26 6.39
C ALA A 332 -17.41 -23.79 6.54
N ILE A 333 -16.81 -24.32 7.63
CA ILE A 333 -16.85 -25.76 7.95
C ILE A 333 -18.29 -26.25 8.06
N THR A 334 -19.15 -25.55 8.81
CA THR A 334 -20.56 -25.95 9.02
C THR A 334 -21.33 -26.01 7.70
N THR A 335 -21.05 -25.08 6.78
CA THR A 335 -21.70 -24.94 5.48
C THR A 335 -21.18 -25.97 4.47
N ALA A 336 -19.87 -26.18 4.39
CA ALA A 336 -19.27 -27.24 3.58
C ALA A 336 -19.70 -28.64 4.04
N GLN A 337 -19.78 -28.87 5.35
CA GLN A 337 -20.38 -30.09 5.91
C GLN A 337 -21.88 -30.24 5.57
N LYS A 338 -22.62 -29.15 5.29
CA LYS A 338 -23.98 -29.27 4.74
C LYS A 338 -23.92 -29.70 3.27
N ALA A 339 -23.06 -29.09 2.46
CA ALA A 339 -22.86 -29.48 1.06
C ALA A 339 -22.55 -30.97 0.92
N THR A 340 -21.55 -31.49 1.65
CA THR A 340 -21.15 -32.90 1.61
C THR A 340 -22.15 -33.89 2.23
N ARG A 341 -23.16 -33.41 2.97
CA ARG A 341 -24.32 -34.22 3.41
C ARG A 341 -25.47 -34.23 2.41
N LEU A 342 -25.61 -33.18 1.59
CA LEU A 342 -26.58 -33.11 0.50
C LEU A 342 -26.09 -33.89 -0.72
N ASP A 343 -24.80 -33.78 -1.05
CA ASP A 343 -24.12 -34.60 -2.04
C ASP A 343 -22.79 -35.16 -1.50
N PRO A 344 -22.77 -36.41 -0.98
CA PRO A 344 -21.56 -37.10 -0.56
C PRO A 344 -20.62 -37.52 -1.71
N THR A 345 -21.02 -37.30 -2.96
CA THR A 345 -20.26 -37.61 -4.18
C THR A 345 -19.67 -36.38 -4.88
N SER A 346 -20.01 -35.16 -4.48
CA SER A 346 -19.39 -33.94 -4.99
C SER A 346 -17.94 -33.79 -4.53
N SER A 347 -16.99 -33.84 -5.47
CA SER A 347 -15.58 -33.54 -5.21
C SER A 347 -15.41 -32.08 -4.77
N SER A 348 -16.11 -31.13 -5.41
CA SER A 348 -16.07 -29.70 -5.06
C SER A 348 -16.53 -29.42 -3.62
N ALA A 349 -17.59 -30.07 -3.15
CA ALA A 349 -18.06 -29.94 -1.77
C ALA A 349 -17.03 -30.47 -0.75
N MET A 350 -16.35 -31.58 -1.08
CA MET A 350 -15.25 -32.13 -0.28
C MET A 350 -13.99 -31.24 -0.34
N THR A 351 -13.74 -30.57 -1.47
CA THR A 351 -12.64 -29.62 -1.66
C THR A 351 -12.81 -28.38 -0.79
N GLU A 352 -14.01 -27.78 -0.76
CA GLU A 352 -14.29 -26.63 0.11
C GLU A 352 -14.32 -27.01 1.60
N LEU A 353 -14.73 -28.25 1.92
CA LEU A 353 -14.55 -28.80 3.27
C LEU A 353 -13.05 -28.96 3.63
N THR A 354 -12.21 -29.35 2.68
CA THR A 354 -10.75 -29.48 2.85
C THR A 354 -10.12 -28.11 3.12
N ARG A 355 -10.43 -27.10 2.30
CA ARG A 355 -10.02 -25.69 2.50
C ARG A 355 -10.37 -25.22 3.91
N ALA A 356 -11.64 -25.34 4.30
CA ALA A 356 -12.12 -24.85 5.58
C ALA A 356 -11.51 -25.59 6.80
N LEU A 357 -11.26 -26.90 6.69
CA LEU A 357 -10.58 -27.67 7.74
C LEU A 357 -9.07 -27.36 7.82
N ALA A 358 -8.39 -27.22 6.68
CA ALA A 358 -6.98 -26.87 6.62
C ALA A 358 -6.72 -25.50 7.25
N TRP A 359 -7.53 -24.49 6.90
CA TRP A 359 -7.40 -23.12 7.41
C TRP A 359 -7.78 -23.01 8.90
N ALA A 360 -8.62 -23.93 9.41
CA ALA A 360 -8.87 -24.10 10.85
C ALA A 360 -7.74 -24.82 11.62
N GLY A 361 -6.68 -25.29 10.94
CA GLY A 361 -5.64 -26.13 11.54
C GLY A 361 -6.08 -27.55 11.88
N GLN A 362 -7.21 -28.01 11.35
CA GLN A 362 -7.72 -29.38 11.55
C GLN A 362 -7.08 -30.33 10.53
N THR A 363 -5.76 -30.51 10.63
CA THR A 363 -4.91 -31.17 9.62
C THR A 363 -5.38 -32.59 9.24
N GLU A 364 -5.57 -33.50 10.19
CA GLU A 364 -5.99 -34.87 9.88
C GLU A 364 -7.41 -34.96 9.26
N PRO A 365 -8.43 -34.24 9.79
CA PRO A 365 -9.71 -34.07 9.08
C PRO A 365 -9.58 -33.48 7.67
N ALA A 366 -8.68 -32.51 7.46
CA ALA A 366 -8.44 -31.91 6.15
C ALA A 366 -7.83 -32.93 5.16
N ILE A 367 -6.80 -33.67 5.57
CA ILE A 367 -6.21 -34.74 4.73
C ILE A 367 -7.27 -35.77 4.34
N SER A 368 -8.10 -36.21 5.29
CA SER A 368 -9.19 -37.16 5.04
C SER A 368 -10.23 -36.62 4.04
N ALA A 369 -10.60 -35.33 4.16
CA ALA A 369 -11.50 -34.67 3.20
C ALA A 369 -10.86 -34.49 1.81
N GLY A 370 -9.59 -34.12 1.73
CA GLY A 370 -8.87 -33.91 0.47
C GLY A 370 -8.63 -35.20 -0.29
N GLN A 371 -8.18 -36.25 0.41
CA GLN A 371 -8.12 -37.61 -0.14
C GLN A 371 -9.49 -38.09 -0.60
N LYS A 372 -10.57 -37.72 0.11
CA LYS A 372 -11.94 -38.04 -0.33
C LYS A 372 -12.34 -37.27 -1.59
N ALA A 373 -12.01 -35.98 -1.72
CA ALA A 373 -12.24 -35.19 -2.92
C ALA A 373 -11.53 -35.79 -4.15
N VAL A 374 -10.22 -36.03 -4.05
CA VAL A 374 -9.39 -36.67 -5.09
C VAL A 374 -9.87 -38.10 -5.42
N SER A 375 -10.47 -38.83 -4.45
CA SER A 375 -11.06 -40.15 -4.71
C SER A 375 -12.41 -40.10 -5.46
N LEU A 376 -13.09 -38.96 -5.46
CA LEU A 376 -14.37 -38.75 -6.15
C LEU A 376 -14.14 -38.23 -7.56
N ASP A 377 -13.19 -37.33 -7.72
CA ASP A 377 -12.71 -36.81 -8.99
C ASP A 377 -11.19 -36.59 -8.93
N LYS A 378 -10.48 -37.21 -9.88
CA LYS A 378 -9.01 -37.17 -10.01
C LYS A 378 -8.52 -36.12 -11.00
N GLU A 379 -9.42 -35.46 -11.71
CA GLU A 379 -9.09 -34.40 -12.67
C GLU A 379 -9.30 -33.01 -12.05
N ASN A 380 -9.84 -32.95 -10.82
CA ASN A 380 -10.01 -31.74 -10.03
C ASN A 380 -8.67 -31.25 -9.44
N ALA A 381 -7.93 -30.44 -10.21
CA ALA A 381 -6.68 -29.78 -9.77
C ALA A 381 -6.82 -29.04 -8.43
N THR A 382 -7.99 -28.43 -8.15
CA THR A 382 -8.26 -27.70 -6.90
C THR A 382 -8.31 -28.64 -5.69
N ALA A 383 -8.81 -29.88 -5.86
CA ALA A 383 -8.78 -30.90 -4.79
C ALA A 383 -7.34 -31.31 -4.45
N HIS A 384 -6.50 -31.50 -5.47
CA HIS A 384 -5.07 -31.77 -5.30
C HIS A 384 -4.35 -30.60 -4.61
N ALA A 385 -4.59 -29.36 -5.03
CA ALA A 385 -4.01 -28.16 -4.42
C ALA A 385 -4.34 -28.02 -2.91
N PHE A 386 -5.58 -28.27 -2.49
CA PHE A 386 -5.94 -28.23 -1.06
C PHE A 386 -5.50 -29.46 -0.27
N LEU A 387 -5.36 -30.62 -0.91
CA LEU A 387 -4.71 -31.79 -0.30
C LEU A 387 -3.21 -31.53 -0.08
N ALA A 388 -2.54 -30.84 -1.00
CA ALA A 388 -1.16 -30.38 -0.82
C ALA A 388 -1.03 -29.41 0.36
N GLU A 389 -1.94 -28.44 0.51
CA GLU A 389 -1.94 -27.53 1.67
C GLU A 389 -2.16 -28.30 2.99
N ALA A 390 -3.02 -29.33 2.99
CA ALA A 390 -3.23 -30.19 4.14
C ALA A 390 -1.99 -31.05 4.49
N TYR A 391 -1.28 -31.60 3.50
CA TYR A 391 -0.01 -32.30 3.72
C TYR A 391 1.11 -31.37 4.19
N LEU A 392 1.20 -30.14 3.67
CA LEU A 392 2.12 -29.13 4.20
C LEU A 392 1.87 -28.89 5.69
N ARG A 393 0.60 -28.67 6.08
CA ARG A 393 0.20 -28.50 7.49
C ARG A 393 0.44 -29.73 8.37
N ALA A 394 0.68 -30.91 7.79
CA ALA A 394 1.12 -32.12 8.48
C ALA A 394 2.64 -32.31 8.55
N GLY A 395 3.43 -31.38 8.01
CA GLY A 395 4.88 -31.54 7.89
C GLY A 395 5.29 -32.58 6.84
N ARG A 396 4.47 -32.81 5.82
CA ARG A 396 4.65 -33.79 4.74
C ARG A 396 4.92 -33.11 3.38
N PRO A 397 6.05 -32.42 3.20
CA PRO A 397 6.33 -31.64 1.98
C PRO A 397 6.54 -32.53 0.74
N ALA A 398 6.98 -33.78 0.90
CA ALA A 398 7.16 -34.70 -0.23
C ALA A 398 5.82 -35.14 -0.83
N ASP A 399 4.84 -35.48 0.03
CA ASP A 399 3.48 -35.77 -0.42
C ASP A 399 2.83 -34.51 -1.02
N ALA A 400 3.02 -33.34 -0.38
CA ALA A 400 2.50 -32.07 -0.89
C ALA A 400 3.07 -31.68 -2.26
N GLN A 401 4.36 -31.95 -2.53
CA GLN A 401 4.98 -31.75 -3.83
C GLN A 401 4.32 -32.63 -4.90
N GLN A 402 4.09 -33.92 -4.61
CA GLN A 402 3.44 -34.83 -5.56
C GLN A 402 2.01 -34.37 -5.92
N GLU A 403 1.24 -33.90 -4.94
CA GLU A 403 -0.11 -33.37 -5.18
C GLU A 403 -0.07 -32.04 -5.97
N VAL A 404 0.92 -31.17 -5.73
CA VAL A 404 1.16 -29.94 -6.53
C VAL A 404 1.56 -30.26 -7.96
N ASP A 405 2.48 -31.21 -8.17
CA ASP A 405 2.93 -31.62 -9.50
C ASP A 405 1.74 -32.15 -10.31
N THR A 406 0.88 -32.95 -9.66
CA THR A 406 -0.38 -33.45 -10.26
C THR A 406 -1.36 -32.31 -10.56
N ALA A 407 -1.52 -31.33 -9.66
CA ALA A 407 -2.40 -30.18 -9.88
C ALA A 407 -1.94 -29.29 -11.05
N LEU A 408 -0.62 -29.12 -11.23
CA LEU A 408 -0.02 -28.38 -12.35
C LEU A 408 -0.13 -29.14 -13.69
N GLU A 409 -0.04 -30.47 -13.69
CA GLU A 409 -0.31 -31.29 -14.88
C GLU A 409 -1.79 -31.27 -15.31
N LEU A 410 -2.71 -31.00 -14.37
CA LEU A 410 -4.15 -30.92 -14.62
C LEU A 410 -4.62 -29.51 -15.06
N ASP A 411 -4.16 -28.44 -14.40
CA ASP A 411 -4.56 -27.05 -14.71
C ASP A 411 -3.52 -25.99 -14.28
N ASP A 412 -2.76 -25.47 -15.26
CA ASP A 412 -1.80 -24.36 -15.13
C ASP A 412 -2.43 -22.95 -15.34
N THR A 413 -3.76 -22.90 -15.39
CA THR A 413 -4.56 -21.67 -15.39
C THR A 413 -5.30 -21.44 -14.07
N ASN A 414 -5.25 -22.41 -13.15
CA ASN A 414 -5.86 -22.31 -11.83
C ASN A 414 -4.95 -21.58 -10.82
N PRO A 415 -5.37 -20.43 -10.24
CA PRO A 415 -4.57 -19.72 -9.25
C PRO A 415 -4.37 -20.51 -7.95
N GLU A 416 -5.27 -21.41 -7.56
CA GLU A 416 -5.11 -22.22 -6.35
C GLU A 416 -4.01 -23.28 -6.50
N THR A 417 -3.81 -23.80 -7.72
CA THR A 417 -2.69 -24.68 -8.08
C THR A 417 -1.36 -23.96 -7.85
N HIS A 418 -1.18 -22.78 -8.45
CA HIS A 418 0.04 -21.99 -8.29
C HIS A 418 0.23 -21.48 -6.85
N ARG A 419 -0.85 -21.14 -6.13
CA ARG A 419 -0.80 -20.81 -4.70
C ARG A 419 -0.24 -21.97 -3.87
N ALA A 420 -0.70 -23.19 -4.11
CA ALA A 420 -0.19 -24.38 -3.44
C ALA A 420 1.29 -24.64 -3.81
N ALA A 421 1.65 -24.51 -5.09
CA ALA A 421 3.03 -24.64 -5.57
C ALA A 421 3.98 -23.63 -4.91
N GLY A 422 3.55 -22.36 -4.80
CA GLY A 422 4.27 -21.30 -4.10
C GLY A 422 4.49 -21.62 -2.62
N TRP A 423 3.46 -22.10 -1.91
CA TRP A 423 3.61 -22.54 -0.51
C TRP A 423 4.56 -23.74 -0.37
N VAL A 424 4.48 -24.76 -1.24
CA VAL A 424 5.39 -25.91 -1.22
C VAL A 424 6.84 -25.47 -1.47
N ALA A 425 7.08 -24.62 -2.46
CA ALA A 425 8.40 -24.12 -2.81
C ALA A 425 9.03 -23.26 -1.70
N ILE A 426 8.31 -22.26 -1.17
CA ILE A 426 8.79 -21.40 -0.08
C ILE A 426 9.14 -22.23 1.17
N LEU A 427 8.26 -23.16 1.59
CA LEU A 427 8.52 -24.01 2.76
C LEU A 427 9.64 -25.04 2.52
N SER A 428 9.88 -25.43 1.26
CA SER A 428 11.03 -26.23 0.83
C SER A 428 12.31 -25.42 0.62
N LYS A 429 12.31 -24.11 0.95
CA LYS A 429 13.43 -23.17 0.76
C LYS A 429 13.83 -22.93 -0.70
N ARG A 430 12.93 -23.24 -1.64
CA ARG A 430 13.05 -22.92 -3.08
C ARG A 430 12.47 -21.53 -3.33
N ASN A 431 13.15 -20.51 -2.77
CA ASN A 431 12.58 -19.17 -2.66
C ASN A 431 12.31 -18.50 -4.02
N ASP A 432 13.25 -18.59 -4.97
CA ASP A 432 13.10 -18.03 -6.32
C ASP A 432 11.91 -18.67 -7.05
N ASP A 433 11.83 -20.00 -7.05
CA ASP A 433 10.72 -20.78 -7.63
C ASP A 433 9.39 -20.36 -7.01
N GLY A 434 9.32 -20.33 -5.67
CA GLY A 434 8.10 -19.99 -4.95
C GLY A 434 7.60 -18.58 -5.22
N VAL A 435 8.49 -17.60 -5.32
CA VAL A 435 8.13 -16.24 -5.76
C VAL A 435 7.63 -16.24 -7.21
N GLY A 436 8.14 -17.10 -8.09
CA GLY A 436 7.59 -17.32 -9.44
C GLY A 436 6.12 -17.76 -9.40
N GLU A 437 5.82 -18.85 -8.68
CA GLU A 437 4.46 -19.37 -8.50
C GLU A 437 3.51 -18.34 -7.87
N TRP A 438 3.99 -17.55 -6.90
CA TRP A 438 3.21 -16.47 -6.30
C TRP A 438 2.88 -15.34 -7.27
N ASN A 439 3.83 -14.91 -8.10
CA ASN A 439 3.54 -13.92 -9.14
C ASN A 439 2.52 -14.48 -10.14
N ARG A 440 2.63 -15.76 -10.52
CA ARG A 440 1.68 -16.43 -11.40
C ARG A 440 0.27 -16.52 -10.79
N THR A 441 0.17 -16.74 -9.48
CA THR A 441 -1.09 -16.68 -8.73
C THR A 441 -1.76 -15.30 -8.84
N ILE A 442 -0.98 -14.22 -8.76
CA ILE A 442 -1.48 -12.84 -8.92
C ILE A 442 -1.85 -12.51 -10.37
N GLU A 443 -1.09 -12.99 -11.37
CA GLU A 443 -1.43 -12.83 -12.79
C GLU A 443 -2.80 -13.42 -13.13
N LEU A 444 -3.11 -14.60 -12.59
CA LEU A 444 -4.35 -15.33 -12.84
C LEU A 444 -5.56 -14.77 -12.09
N ALA A 445 -5.35 -14.06 -10.97
CA ALA A 445 -6.43 -13.55 -10.11
C ALA A 445 -6.06 -12.22 -9.41
N PRO A 446 -5.88 -11.11 -10.17
CA PRO A 446 -5.30 -9.86 -9.66
C PRO A 446 -6.18 -9.09 -8.66
N ASP A 447 -7.47 -9.42 -8.55
CA ASP A 447 -8.45 -8.78 -7.65
C ASP A 447 -8.83 -9.64 -6.43
N SER A 448 -8.14 -10.77 -6.22
CA SER A 448 -8.24 -11.57 -5.00
C SER A 448 -7.39 -10.95 -3.88
N PHE A 449 -8.03 -10.29 -2.90
CA PHE A 449 -7.33 -9.66 -1.79
C PHE A 449 -6.44 -10.65 -1.01
N LEU A 450 -6.89 -11.91 -0.91
CA LEU A 450 -6.23 -12.95 -0.12
C LEU A 450 -4.87 -13.33 -0.72
N TYR A 451 -4.75 -13.37 -2.04
CA TYR A 451 -3.48 -13.72 -2.68
C TYR A 451 -2.43 -12.61 -2.50
N HIS A 452 -2.85 -11.34 -2.55
CA HIS A 452 -1.98 -10.20 -2.20
C HIS A 452 -1.59 -10.22 -0.71
N TYR A 453 -2.52 -10.59 0.19
CA TYR A 453 -2.23 -10.75 1.62
C TYR A 453 -1.24 -11.89 1.90
N GLU A 454 -1.45 -13.06 1.30
CA GLU A 454 -0.54 -14.21 1.49
C GLU A 454 0.84 -13.97 0.84
N LEU A 455 0.91 -13.29 -0.31
CA LEU A 455 2.19 -12.85 -0.87
C LEU A 455 2.91 -11.84 0.05
N GLY A 456 2.18 -10.91 0.67
CA GLY A 456 2.72 -10.03 1.71
C GLY A 456 3.28 -10.81 2.91
N LEU A 457 2.61 -11.89 3.34
CA LEU A 457 3.10 -12.79 4.39
C LEU A 457 4.34 -13.57 3.97
N VAL A 458 4.45 -13.98 2.69
CA VAL A 458 5.64 -14.63 2.13
C VAL A 458 6.84 -13.70 2.21
N TYR A 459 6.71 -12.48 1.71
CA TYR A 459 7.76 -11.47 1.80
C TYR A 459 8.14 -11.15 3.25
N ALA A 460 7.16 -10.85 4.11
CA ALA A 460 7.42 -10.45 5.50
C ALA A 460 8.04 -11.56 6.37
N ASN A 461 7.51 -12.79 6.30
CA ASN A 461 7.80 -13.83 7.30
C ASN A 461 8.83 -14.87 6.84
N TYR A 462 8.97 -15.11 5.53
CA TYR A 462 9.81 -16.19 4.98
C TYR A 462 11.01 -15.66 4.17
N LEU A 463 10.86 -14.51 3.52
CA LEU A 463 11.93 -13.83 2.79
C LEU A 463 12.59 -12.71 3.63
N ASN A 464 11.93 -12.25 4.70
CA ASN A 464 12.34 -11.12 5.54
C ASN A 464 12.57 -9.84 4.70
N ASP A 465 11.66 -9.59 3.75
CA ASP A 465 11.65 -8.43 2.86
C ASP A 465 10.42 -7.56 3.18
N PRO A 466 10.55 -6.56 4.07
CA PRO A 466 9.44 -5.68 4.39
C PRO A 466 9.15 -4.65 3.27
N GLU A 467 10.11 -4.36 2.39
CA GLU A 467 9.93 -3.40 1.29
C GLU A 467 8.98 -3.96 0.23
N MET A 468 9.07 -5.26 -0.07
CA MET A 468 8.13 -5.97 -0.95
C MET A 468 6.82 -6.37 -0.24
N ALA A 469 6.84 -6.59 1.07
CA ALA A 469 5.63 -6.92 1.84
C ALA A 469 4.63 -5.75 1.95
N ILE A 470 5.12 -4.52 2.14
CA ILE A 470 4.30 -3.31 2.28
C ILE A 470 3.31 -3.12 1.11
N PRO A 471 3.73 -3.06 -0.17
CA PRO A 471 2.80 -2.85 -1.29
C PRO A 471 1.82 -4.01 -1.48
N ALA A 472 2.22 -5.25 -1.18
CA ALA A 472 1.34 -6.42 -1.25
C ALA A 472 0.20 -6.31 -0.21
N PHE A 473 0.52 -5.97 1.05
CA PHE A 473 -0.52 -5.72 2.06
C PHE A 473 -1.38 -4.48 1.76
N GLN A 474 -0.80 -3.41 1.21
CA GLN A 474 -1.57 -2.24 0.75
C GLN A 474 -2.60 -2.63 -0.33
N ARG A 475 -2.21 -3.46 -1.32
CA ARG A 475 -3.13 -3.95 -2.36
C ARG A 475 -4.21 -4.87 -1.79
N ALA A 476 -3.89 -5.70 -0.80
CA ALA A 476 -4.89 -6.49 -0.08
C ALA A 476 -5.92 -5.61 0.66
N ILE A 477 -5.48 -4.51 1.30
CA ILE A 477 -6.38 -3.55 1.96
C ILE A 477 -7.27 -2.83 0.93
N GLN A 478 -6.72 -2.41 -0.22
CA GLN A 478 -7.52 -1.79 -1.30
C GLN A 478 -8.64 -2.71 -1.81
N LEU A 479 -8.35 -4.01 -1.95
CA LEU A 479 -9.29 -4.99 -2.48
C LEU A 479 -10.34 -5.45 -1.47
N TYR A 480 -10.00 -5.51 -0.17
CA TYR A 480 -10.96 -5.83 0.88
C TYR A 480 -10.69 -5.06 2.19
N PRO A 481 -11.12 -3.78 2.28
CA PRO A 481 -10.88 -2.91 3.43
C PRO A 481 -11.33 -3.42 4.82
N PRO A 482 -12.31 -4.33 4.99
CA PRO A 482 -12.65 -4.87 6.31
C PRO A 482 -11.64 -5.88 6.90
N TYR A 483 -10.63 -6.35 6.17
CA TYR A 483 -9.79 -7.46 6.64
C TYR A 483 -8.70 -7.03 7.64
N ILE A 484 -9.08 -7.06 8.93
CA ILE A 484 -8.25 -6.69 10.08
C ILE A 484 -6.81 -7.28 10.05
N PRO A 485 -6.59 -8.56 9.69
CA PRO A 485 -5.24 -9.11 9.63
C PRO A 485 -4.31 -8.38 8.65
N SER A 486 -4.81 -7.84 7.52
CA SER A 486 -3.98 -7.06 6.58
C SER A 486 -3.42 -5.79 7.22
N TYR A 487 -4.20 -5.06 8.02
CA TYR A 487 -3.70 -3.88 8.74
C TYR A 487 -2.66 -4.24 9.79
N THR A 488 -2.88 -5.30 10.57
CA THR A 488 -1.87 -5.72 11.55
C THR A 488 -0.59 -6.24 10.88
N ALA A 489 -0.70 -6.88 9.71
CA ALA A 489 0.43 -7.36 8.94
C ALA A 489 1.21 -6.21 8.28
N LEU A 490 0.53 -5.23 7.69
CA LEU A 490 1.13 -4.00 7.17
C LEU A 490 1.80 -3.19 8.30
N GLY A 491 1.16 -3.09 9.47
CA GLY A 491 1.75 -2.48 10.66
C GLY A 491 3.04 -3.16 11.09
N ARG A 492 3.07 -4.50 11.12
CA ARG A 492 4.30 -5.29 11.40
C ARG A 492 5.36 -5.11 10.31
N ALA A 493 4.98 -5.05 9.03
CA ALA A 493 5.90 -4.80 7.92
C ALA A 493 6.54 -3.41 8.02
N TYR A 494 5.77 -2.38 8.37
CA TYR A 494 6.30 -1.04 8.68
C TYR A 494 7.25 -1.05 9.88
N LEU A 495 6.98 -1.83 10.94
CA LEU A 495 7.95 -1.98 12.05
C LEU A 495 9.25 -2.65 11.61
N ALA A 496 9.18 -3.70 10.79
CA ALA A 496 10.35 -4.36 10.21
C ALA A 496 11.15 -3.43 9.28
N ALA A 497 10.47 -2.54 8.55
CA ALA A 497 11.08 -1.47 7.75
C ALA A 497 11.60 -0.28 8.59
N ASN A 498 11.55 -0.35 9.93
CA ASN A 498 11.90 0.74 10.85
C ASN A 498 11.09 2.04 10.65
N GLN A 499 9.80 1.91 10.30
CA GLN A 499 8.84 2.99 10.07
C GLN A 499 7.72 3.00 11.12
N PRO A 500 8.01 3.30 12.41
CA PRO A 500 7.03 3.22 13.49
C PRO A 500 5.89 4.25 13.38
N GLY A 501 6.05 5.31 12.58
CA GLY A 501 4.96 6.25 12.28
C GLY A 501 3.83 5.53 11.52
N PRO A 502 4.03 5.16 10.23
CA PRO A 502 3.09 4.35 9.46
C PRO A 502 2.54 3.12 10.21
N ALA A 503 3.38 2.43 10.99
CA ALA A 503 2.96 1.27 11.78
C ALA A 503 1.83 1.57 12.78
N ILE A 504 1.96 2.64 13.60
CA ILE A 504 0.94 3.03 14.60
C ILE A 504 -0.44 3.16 13.96
N LEU A 505 -0.48 3.75 12.78
CA LEU A 505 -1.68 4.18 12.08
C LEU A 505 -2.46 2.95 11.56
N GLN A 506 -1.74 1.92 11.09
CA GLN A 506 -2.36 0.65 10.71
C GLN A 506 -2.87 -0.13 11.93
N PHE A 507 -2.14 -0.14 13.04
CA PHE A 507 -2.64 -0.77 14.28
C PHE A 507 -3.84 -0.01 14.88
N GLN A 508 -3.90 1.32 14.72
CA GLN A 508 -5.09 2.12 15.07
C GLN A 508 -6.29 1.77 14.18
N LYS A 509 -6.15 1.71 12.85
CA LYS A 509 -7.27 1.29 11.97
C LYS A 509 -7.69 -0.16 12.27
N ALA A 510 -6.76 -1.06 12.58
CA ALA A 510 -7.09 -2.41 13.06
C ALA A 510 -7.95 -2.38 14.34
N LEU A 511 -7.64 -1.51 15.31
CA LEU A 511 -8.46 -1.32 16.52
C LEU A 511 -9.82 -0.62 16.27
N THR A 512 -10.00 0.10 15.16
CA THR A 512 -11.34 0.58 14.75
C THR A 512 -12.23 -0.54 14.22
N LEU A 513 -11.65 -1.63 13.71
CA LEU A 513 -12.36 -2.80 13.20
C LEU A 513 -12.55 -3.89 14.28
N ASP A 514 -11.55 -4.12 15.14
CA ASP A 514 -11.64 -4.94 16.35
C ASP A 514 -10.99 -4.23 17.54
N PRO A 515 -11.78 -3.56 18.40
CA PRO A 515 -11.30 -2.92 19.62
C PRO A 515 -10.65 -3.85 20.66
N ASN A 516 -10.69 -5.17 20.47
CA ASN A 516 -10.07 -6.18 21.34
C ASN A 516 -8.85 -6.87 20.69
N SER A 517 -8.34 -6.35 19.57
CA SER A 517 -7.22 -6.97 18.85
C SER A 517 -5.91 -6.90 19.64
N SER A 518 -5.59 -8.00 20.35
CA SER A 518 -4.37 -8.09 21.18
C SER A 518 -3.08 -7.90 20.38
N ASP A 519 -3.06 -8.31 19.10
CA ASP A 519 -1.94 -8.09 18.18
C ASP A 519 -1.77 -6.63 17.78
N ALA A 520 -2.87 -5.87 17.63
CA ALA A 520 -2.79 -4.44 17.35
C ALA A 520 -2.31 -3.64 18.57
N PHE A 521 -2.73 -4.01 19.78
CA PHE A 521 -2.18 -3.45 21.02
C PHE A 521 -0.69 -3.79 21.21
N LEU A 522 -0.27 -5.02 20.92
CA LEU A 522 1.15 -5.40 20.90
C LEU A 522 1.93 -4.55 19.88
N GLY A 523 1.40 -4.40 18.67
CA GLY A 523 1.99 -3.60 17.59
C GLY A 523 2.16 -2.12 17.97
N LEU A 524 1.16 -1.51 18.62
CA LEU A 524 1.27 -0.15 19.15
C LEU A 524 2.37 -0.05 20.22
N GLY A 525 2.42 -0.98 21.17
CA GLY A 525 3.48 -1.04 22.17
C GLY A 525 4.87 -1.09 21.52
N GLN A 526 5.06 -1.98 20.55
CA GLN A 526 6.31 -2.10 19.79
C GLN A 526 6.65 -0.81 19.01
N ALA A 527 5.67 -0.15 18.40
CA ALA A 527 5.89 1.08 17.65
C ALA A 527 6.31 2.25 18.55
N PHE A 528 5.66 2.43 19.71
CA PHE A 528 6.06 3.44 20.69
C PHE A 528 7.40 3.09 21.36
N GLN A 529 7.70 1.81 21.59
CA GLN A 529 9.03 1.36 22.06
C GLN A 529 10.13 1.69 21.03
N LEU A 530 9.86 1.50 19.73
CA LEU A 530 10.80 1.83 18.65
C LEU A 530 11.02 3.36 18.50
N GLN A 531 10.01 4.18 18.80
CA GLN A 531 10.16 5.64 18.96
C GLN A 531 10.85 6.05 20.28
N GLN A 532 11.29 5.10 21.11
CA GLN A 532 11.81 5.32 22.48
C GLN A 532 10.80 5.93 23.48
N LYS A 533 9.52 6.03 23.10
CA LYS A 533 8.42 6.59 23.89
C LYS A 533 7.84 5.55 24.85
N CYS A 534 8.71 4.92 25.64
CA CYS A 534 8.36 3.84 26.57
C CYS A 534 7.18 4.14 27.53
N PRO A 535 7.00 5.36 28.08
CA PRO A 535 5.82 5.71 28.87
C PRO A 535 4.49 5.58 28.11
N GLN A 536 4.50 5.73 26.78
CA GLN A 536 3.34 5.50 25.91
C GLN A 536 3.20 4.03 25.49
N ALA A 537 4.32 3.29 25.36
CA ALA A 537 4.31 1.87 25.01
C ALA A 537 3.73 0.96 26.11
N ILE A 538 4.06 1.25 27.38
CA ILE A 538 3.65 0.46 28.56
C ILE A 538 2.15 0.14 28.62
N PRO A 539 1.20 1.10 28.52
CA PRO A 539 -0.23 0.79 28.59
C PRO A 539 -0.72 -0.11 27.43
N TYR A 540 -0.13 0.00 26.24
CA TYR A 540 -0.48 -0.87 25.12
C TYR A 540 0.04 -2.31 25.31
N PHE A 541 1.26 -2.50 25.84
CA PHE A 541 1.74 -3.82 26.24
C PHE A 541 0.91 -4.44 27.36
N GLN A 542 0.52 -3.65 28.36
CA GLN A 542 -0.40 -4.09 29.41
C GLN A 542 -1.74 -4.53 28.81
N LYS A 543 -2.32 -3.75 27.88
CA LYS A 543 -3.61 -4.09 27.27
C LYS A 543 -3.53 -5.35 26.39
N ALA A 544 -2.44 -5.53 25.65
CA ALA A 544 -2.18 -6.76 24.91
C ALA A 544 -2.17 -7.99 25.83
N LEU A 545 -1.54 -7.88 27.01
CA LEU A 545 -1.47 -8.96 28.00
C LEU A 545 -2.78 -9.20 28.78
N GLU A 546 -3.62 -8.17 28.98
CA GLU A 546 -4.98 -8.37 29.51
C GLU A 546 -5.82 -9.26 28.59
N LEU A 547 -5.71 -9.03 27.28
CA LEU A 547 -6.46 -9.73 26.24
C LEU A 547 -5.85 -11.11 25.93
N ASN A 548 -4.52 -11.21 25.88
CA ASN A 548 -3.79 -12.46 25.66
C ASN A 548 -2.50 -12.53 26.51
N GLN A 549 -2.61 -13.22 27.64
CA GLN A 549 -1.52 -13.40 28.61
C GLN A 549 -0.32 -14.21 28.08
N GLN A 550 -0.41 -14.81 26.89
CA GLN A 550 0.67 -15.62 26.28
C GLN A 550 1.57 -14.81 25.34
N LEU A 551 1.31 -13.51 25.13
CA LEU A 551 2.12 -12.65 24.25
C LEU A 551 3.49 -12.32 24.87
N ALA A 552 4.45 -13.25 24.73
CA ALA A 552 5.82 -13.11 25.22
C ALA A 552 6.52 -11.82 24.73
N ALA A 553 6.18 -11.35 23.52
CA ALA A 553 6.67 -10.08 22.98
C ALA A 553 6.15 -8.86 23.77
N ALA A 554 4.91 -8.88 24.27
CA ALA A 554 4.36 -7.83 25.11
C ALA A 554 4.96 -7.87 26.52
N SER A 555 5.15 -9.06 27.09
CA SER A 555 5.85 -9.24 28.38
C SER A 555 7.27 -8.68 28.32
N LYS A 556 8.02 -8.98 27.24
CA LYS A 556 9.36 -8.43 27.03
C LYS A 556 9.34 -6.91 26.83
N GLY A 557 8.46 -6.38 25.99
CA GLY A 557 8.35 -4.93 25.77
C GLY A 557 8.03 -4.17 27.06
N LEU A 558 7.22 -4.76 27.94
CA LEU A 558 6.91 -4.23 29.27
C LEU A 558 8.11 -4.29 30.24
N GLU A 559 8.95 -5.32 30.16
CA GLU A 559 10.21 -5.43 30.91
C GLU A 559 11.24 -4.40 30.42
N ASP A 560 11.52 -4.38 29.11
CA ASP A 560 12.45 -3.45 28.44
C ASP A 560 12.09 -1.99 28.78
N CYS A 561 10.84 -1.58 28.54
CA CYS A 561 10.38 -0.22 28.86
C CYS A 561 10.23 0.04 30.36
N GLY A 562 9.92 -0.97 31.16
CA GLY A 562 9.84 -0.87 32.62
C GLY A 562 11.20 -0.67 33.29
N ALA A 563 12.29 -1.15 32.68
CA ALA A 563 13.65 -0.84 33.08
C ALA A 563 14.03 0.61 32.73
N ILE A 564 13.75 1.03 31.49
CA ILE A 564 14.03 2.40 31.00
C ILE A 564 13.30 3.45 31.85
N ALA A 565 12.00 3.27 32.10
CA ALA A 565 11.17 4.21 32.87
C ALA A 565 11.64 4.40 34.32
N LYS A 566 12.31 3.41 34.92
CA LYS A 566 12.90 3.51 36.27
C LYS A 566 14.22 4.30 36.31
N GLY A 567 14.90 4.46 35.17
CA GLY A 567 16.09 5.30 35.05
C GLY A 567 15.77 6.79 34.82
N SER A 568 14.62 7.10 34.22
CA SER A 568 14.19 8.46 33.87
C SER A 568 13.43 9.15 35.02
N ALA A 569 14.15 9.81 35.92
CA ALA A 569 13.57 10.53 37.06
C ALA A 569 12.95 11.90 36.67
N GLN A 570 11.86 11.89 35.89
CA GLN A 570 11.00 13.06 35.67
C GLN A 570 9.53 12.76 36.00
N PRO A 571 8.74 13.75 36.47
CA PRO A 571 7.32 13.55 36.76
C PRO A 571 6.54 13.23 35.48
N GLN A 572 5.75 12.16 35.50
CA GLN A 572 4.86 11.83 34.39
C GLN A 572 3.70 12.86 34.33
N PRO A 573 3.36 13.43 33.17
CA PRO A 573 2.03 13.97 32.97
C PRO A 573 0.99 12.83 33.10
N ALA A 574 -0.21 13.16 33.55
CA ALA A 574 -1.30 12.18 33.60
C ALA A 574 -1.55 11.60 32.18
N PRO A 575 -1.91 10.30 32.07
CA PRO A 575 -2.19 9.72 30.76
C PRO A 575 -3.37 10.46 30.12
N THR A 576 -3.16 10.96 28.90
CA THR A 576 -4.26 11.42 28.06
C THR A 576 -5.15 10.21 27.79
N GLU A 577 -6.38 10.20 28.32
CA GLU A 577 -7.37 9.22 27.91
C GLU A 577 -7.58 9.37 26.40
N VAL A 578 -7.20 8.33 25.65
CA VAL A 578 -7.57 8.20 24.24
C VAL A 578 -9.06 7.86 24.24
N ASN A 579 -9.88 8.91 24.35
CA ASN A 579 -11.33 8.80 24.26
C ASN A 579 -11.70 8.45 22.81
N ILE A 580 -11.64 7.15 22.50
CA ILE A 580 -12.10 6.61 21.23
C ILE A 580 -13.59 6.93 21.15
N ALA A 581 -13.94 7.89 20.29
CA ALA A 581 -15.32 8.31 20.11
C ALA A 581 -16.18 7.07 19.80
N PRO A 582 -17.28 6.83 20.53
CA PRO A 582 -18.08 5.62 20.35
C PRO A 582 -18.64 5.58 18.94
N ILE A 583 -18.41 4.44 18.26
CA ILE A 583 -18.90 4.21 16.90
C ILE A 583 -20.40 4.48 16.84
N ALA A 584 -20.84 5.26 15.84
CA ALA A 584 -22.24 5.55 15.57
C ALA A 584 -22.98 4.26 15.18
N THR A 585 -23.49 3.55 16.18
CA THR A 585 -24.14 2.26 16.01
C THR A 585 -25.62 2.41 15.67
N ALA A 586 -26.08 1.55 14.75
CA ALA A 586 -27.45 1.37 14.28
C ALA A 586 -28.06 2.48 13.39
N ILE A 587 -28.37 2.08 12.16
CA ILE A 587 -29.25 2.77 11.21
C ILE A 587 -30.68 2.86 11.78
N PRO A 588 -31.28 4.05 11.91
CA PRO A 588 -32.73 4.20 12.05
C PRO A 588 -33.38 4.38 10.68
N LYS A 589 -34.44 3.62 10.36
CA LYS A 589 -35.23 3.85 9.14
C LYS A 589 -36.09 5.11 9.29
N GLY A 590 -35.65 6.23 8.71
CA GLY A 590 -36.44 7.46 8.60
C GLY A 590 -37.30 7.50 7.34
N THR A 591 -38.63 7.53 7.48
CA THR A 591 -39.56 7.72 6.36
C THR A 591 -39.73 9.20 6.03
N VAL A 592 -39.59 9.58 4.76
CA VAL A 592 -39.81 10.95 4.28
C VAL A 592 -41.31 11.29 4.25
N ALA A 593 -41.69 12.40 4.89
CA ALA A 593 -42.95 13.11 4.66
C ALA A 593 -42.70 14.63 4.85
N PRO A 594 -43.30 15.52 4.04
CA PRO A 594 -42.93 16.94 3.98
C PRO A 594 -43.64 17.80 5.03
N ILE A 595 -43.00 18.91 5.41
CA ILE A 595 -43.63 20.00 6.17
C ILE A 595 -43.72 21.23 5.26
N ALA A 596 -44.93 21.75 5.08
CA ALA A 596 -45.16 23.02 4.40
C ALA A 596 -44.73 24.19 5.31
N GLY A 597 -44.05 25.18 4.74
CA GLY A 597 -43.55 26.33 5.51
C GLY A 597 -44.65 27.34 5.85
N ASN A 598 -44.28 28.34 6.66
CA ASN A 598 -44.91 29.65 6.57
C ASN A 598 -43.93 30.77 6.94
N THR A 599 -44.18 31.98 6.45
CA THR A 599 -43.36 33.16 6.65
C THR A 599 -43.60 33.82 8.00
N ASN A 600 -42.59 34.48 8.56
CA ASN A 600 -42.65 35.94 8.78
C ASN A 600 -41.28 36.54 9.16
N SER A 601 -41.11 37.82 8.82
CA SER A 601 -39.89 38.60 9.04
C SER A 601 -40.14 39.74 10.03
N THR A 602 -39.23 39.92 10.99
CA THR A 602 -39.00 41.21 11.66
C THR A 602 -37.52 41.40 12.00
N SER A 603 -36.86 42.21 11.19
CA SER A 603 -35.67 43.02 11.54
C SER A 603 -36.11 44.51 11.51
N PRO A 604 -35.29 45.55 11.84
CA PRO A 604 -33.83 45.54 11.99
C PRO A 604 -33.29 46.30 13.24
N THR A 605 -31.94 46.34 13.39
CA THR A 605 -31.21 47.61 13.65
C THR A 605 -29.80 47.53 13.05
N THR A 606 -29.53 48.49 12.16
CA THR A 606 -28.26 48.89 11.48
C THR A 606 -27.05 49.04 12.43
N THR A 607 -25.75 48.96 12.07
CA THR A 607 -24.94 48.92 10.80
C THR A 607 -23.46 48.61 11.20
N PRO A 608 -22.42 48.50 10.32
CA PRO A 608 -22.32 48.84 8.89
C PRO A 608 -21.95 47.69 7.94
N ALA A 609 -22.00 47.98 6.64
CA ALA A 609 -21.95 47.00 5.56
C ALA A 609 -20.57 46.36 5.32
N THR A 610 -20.55 45.03 5.24
CA THR A 610 -19.60 44.28 4.40
C THR A 610 -20.11 44.30 2.95
N VAL A 611 -19.23 44.49 1.96
CA VAL A 611 -19.65 44.58 0.55
C VAL A 611 -19.90 43.18 -0.02
N ALA A 612 -21.17 42.79 -0.13
CA ALA A 612 -21.58 41.60 -0.87
C ALA A 612 -21.57 41.89 -2.39
N VAL A 613 -20.46 41.59 -3.06
CA VAL A 613 -20.42 41.50 -4.52
C VAL A 613 -21.10 40.18 -4.93
N GLY A 614 -22.22 40.27 -5.63
CA GLY A 614 -23.03 39.09 -5.96
C GLY A 614 -22.61 38.42 -7.26
N THR A 615 -21.89 37.31 -7.17
CA THR A 615 -21.74 36.32 -8.25
C THR A 615 -22.77 35.20 -8.04
N THR A 616 -23.98 35.34 -8.59
CA THR A 616 -25.10 34.41 -8.37
C THR A 616 -25.00 33.13 -9.21
N GLY A 617 -23.89 32.41 -9.08
CA GLY A 617 -23.63 31.09 -9.66
C GLY A 617 -22.85 30.22 -8.65
N PRO A 618 -22.62 28.93 -8.94
CA PRO A 618 -22.00 27.99 -8.00
C PRO A 618 -20.47 28.18 -7.83
N GLY A 619 -19.91 29.31 -8.29
CA GLY A 619 -18.46 29.53 -8.43
C GLY A 619 -17.80 28.58 -9.45
N ARG A 620 -16.50 28.78 -9.68
CA ARG A 620 -15.62 27.86 -10.41
C ARG A 620 -14.50 27.37 -9.50
N ILE A 621 -14.08 26.13 -9.73
CA ILE A 621 -12.94 25.52 -9.02
C ILE A 621 -11.70 25.68 -9.91
N TYR A 622 -10.67 26.31 -9.38
CA TYR A 622 -9.37 26.55 -10.02
C TYR A 622 -8.34 25.61 -9.39
N PHE A 623 -7.68 24.79 -10.21
CA PHE A 623 -6.85 23.69 -9.73
C PHE A 623 -5.61 23.45 -10.61
N PRO A 624 -4.45 23.11 -10.01
CA PRO A 624 -3.26 22.72 -10.75
C PRO A 624 -3.33 21.24 -11.13
N VAL A 625 -2.86 20.90 -12.32
CA VAL A 625 -2.66 19.54 -12.80
C VAL A 625 -1.25 19.41 -13.35
N TYR A 626 -0.63 18.24 -13.16
CA TYR A 626 0.67 17.88 -13.68
C TYR A 626 0.57 16.70 -14.67
N ASP A 627 1.08 16.93 -15.87
CA ASP A 627 1.10 15.98 -17.00
C ASP A 627 2.53 15.76 -17.57
N GLY A 628 3.53 16.26 -16.86
CA GLY A 628 4.88 16.54 -17.37
C GLY A 628 5.25 18.02 -17.21
N GLN A 629 4.24 18.90 -17.19
CA GLN A 629 4.34 20.30 -16.75
C GLN A 629 3.15 20.62 -15.83
N TYR A 630 3.26 21.64 -14.98
CA TYR A 630 2.09 22.15 -14.25
C TYR A 630 1.26 23.10 -15.13
N ARG A 631 -0.06 22.91 -15.12
CA ARG A 631 -1.07 23.78 -15.74
C ARG A 631 -2.16 24.10 -14.74
N ILE A 632 -2.70 25.32 -14.74
CA ILE A 632 -3.88 25.68 -13.95
C ILE A 632 -5.12 25.62 -14.85
N TYR A 633 -6.07 24.79 -14.46
CA TYR A 633 -7.39 24.71 -15.07
C TYR A 633 -8.43 25.42 -14.17
N SER A 634 -9.54 25.84 -14.78
CA SER A 634 -10.80 26.12 -14.07
C SER A 634 -11.91 25.25 -14.62
N ALA A 635 -12.85 24.83 -13.77
CA ALA A 635 -14.06 24.11 -14.18
C ALA A 635 -15.24 24.52 -13.29
N ASN A 636 -16.46 24.23 -13.75
CA ASN A 636 -17.64 24.26 -12.89
C ASN A 636 -17.60 23.08 -11.88
N PRO A 637 -18.32 23.12 -10.75
CA PRO A 637 -18.32 22.04 -9.76
C PRO A 637 -18.82 20.68 -10.28
N ASP A 638 -19.59 20.63 -11.38
CA ASP A 638 -20.01 19.39 -12.05
C ASP A 638 -18.95 18.87 -13.05
N GLY A 639 -17.76 19.46 -13.09
CA GLY A 639 -16.69 19.16 -14.05
C GLY A 639 -16.91 19.72 -15.45
N SER A 640 -18.05 20.38 -15.71
CA SER A 640 -18.32 20.99 -17.01
C SER A 640 -17.46 22.24 -17.24
N ASP A 641 -17.33 22.61 -18.51
CA ASP A 641 -16.62 23.83 -18.95
C ASP A 641 -15.18 23.93 -18.39
N ARG A 642 -14.44 22.82 -18.44
CA ARG A 642 -13.00 22.78 -18.11
C ARG A 642 -12.22 23.64 -19.10
N GLN A 643 -11.57 24.68 -18.59
CA GLN A 643 -10.76 25.64 -19.37
C GLN A 643 -9.34 25.70 -18.81
N LEU A 644 -8.33 25.74 -19.69
CA LEU A 644 -6.94 26.05 -19.32
C LEU A 644 -6.81 27.55 -19.07
N VAL A 645 -6.36 27.95 -17.88
CA VAL A 645 -6.17 29.37 -17.50
C VAL A 645 -4.73 29.82 -17.77
N THR A 646 -3.74 28.99 -17.42
CA THR A 646 -2.31 29.31 -17.67
C THR A 646 -1.43 28.05 -17.57
N GLU A 647 -0.29 28.06 -18.28
CA GLU A 647 0.72 27.00 -18.29
C GLU A 647 1.94 27.35 -17.43
N LEU A 648 2.74 26.33 -17.07
CA LEU A 648 3.90 26.46 -16.17
C LEU A 648 3.51 27.14 -14.85
N ALA A 649 2.37 26.75 -14.28
CA ALA A 649 1.69 27.49 -13.22
C ALA A 649 1.07 26.55 -12.18
N SER A 650 1.21 26.84 -10.89
CA SER A 650 0.53 26.07 -9.84
C SER A 650 0.17 26.90 -8.59
N SER A 651 -0.43 26.26 -7.59
CA SER A 651 -0.90 26.88 -6.33
C SER A 651 -1.82 28.11 -6.50
N PRO A 652 -2.92 28.01 -7.30
CA PRO A 652 -3.88 29.09 -7.50
C PRO A 652 -4.51 29.62 -6.20
N SER A 653 -4.71 30.94 -6.15
CA SER A 653 -5.57 31.62 -5.18
C SER A 653 -6.32 32.73 -5.90
N VAL A 654 -7.65 32.62 -6.01
CA VAL A 654 -8.51 33.63 -6.66
C VAL A 654 -9.02 34.64 -5.63
N ASN A 655 -9.22 35.89 -6.04
CA ASN A 655 -9.74 36.96 -5.18
C ASN A 655 -11.27 36.83 -4.97
N ASN A 656 -11.83 37.65 -4.07
CA ASN A 656 -13.23 37.50 -3.65
C ASN A 656 -14.28 37.93 -4.69
N ASP A 657 -13.89 38.68 -5.74
CA ASP A 657 -14.79 39.04 -6.86
C ASP A 657 -14.63 38.12 -8.10
N GLY A 658 -13.69 37.16 -8.05
CA GLY A 658 -13.47 36.19 -9.12
C GLY A 658 -12.72 36.72 -10.35
N SER A 659 -12.27 37.98 -10.36
CA SER A 659 -11.61 38.58 -11.53
C SER A 659 -10.12 38.27 -11.65
N GLN A 660 -9.41 38.03 -10.54
CA GLN A 660 -7.95 37.89 -10.54
C GLN A 660 -7.45 36.71 -9.70
N MET A 661 -6.42 36.04 -10.23
CA MET A 661 -5.76 34.89 -9.63
C MET A 661 -4.30 35.22 -9.32
N LEU A 662 -3.85 34.84 -8.13
CA LEU A 662 -2.44 34.70 -7.80
C LEU A 662 -2.03 33.25 -7.99
N PHE A 663 -0.83 33.02 -8.51
CA PHE A 663 -0.27 31.69 -8.68
C PHE A 663 1.26 31.71 -8.54
N TYR A 664 1.87 30.54 -8.42
CA TYR A 664 3.32 30.37 -8.50
C TYR A 664 3.72 29.94 -9.91
N SER A 665 4.60 30.72 -10.53
CA SER A 665 5.13 30.46 -11.87
C SER A 665 6.34 29.52 -11.83
N TRP A 666 6.40 28.62 -12.81
CA TRP A 666 7.46 27.66 -13.07
C TRP A 666 8.29 28.03 -14.32
N ASP A 667 7.96 29.11 -15.04
CA ASP A 667 8.82 29.62 -16.12
C ASP A 667 10.23 29.91 -15.59
N GLY A 668 11.26 29.38 -16.25
CA GLY A 668 12.65 29.48 -15.80
C GLY A 668 13.13 30.92 -15.60
N ASN A 669 12.60 31.88 -16.37
CA ASN A 669 12.91 33.32 -16.24
C ASN A 669 11.90 34.07 -15.34
N GLY A 670 10.70 33.51 -15.15
CA GLY A 670 9.58 34.12 -14.44
C GLY A 670 9.33 33.60 -13.02
N ARG A 671 10.00 32.55 -12.54
CA ARG A 671 9.70 31.90 -11.23
C ARG A 671 9.43 32.87 -10.08
N GLY A 672 8.34 32.62 -9.35
CA GLY A 672 7.84 33.45 -8.24
C GLY A 672 6.31 33.59 -8.26
N VAL A 673 5.77 34.47 -7.42
CA VAL A 673 4.35 34.83 -7.40
C VAL A 673 3.99 35.74 -8.58
N HIS A 674 3.03 35.29 -9.38
CA HIS A 674 2.39 36.03 -10.45
C HIS A 674 0.93 36.38 -10.11
N ARG A 675 0.38 37.35 -10.83
CA ARG A 675 -1.02 37.79 -10.81
C ARG A 675 -1.54 37.87 -12.25
N ILE A 676 -2.64 37.19 -12.53
CA ILE A 676 -3.27 37.08 -13.85
C ILE A 676 -4.78 37.30 -13.70
N GLU A 677 -5.47 37.74 -14.75
CA GLU A 677 -6.94 37.66 -14.79
C GLU A 677 -7.39 36.19 -14.85
N THR A 678 -8.56 35.86 -14.32
CA THR A 678 -9.08 34.47 -14.30
C THR A 678 -9.41 33.91 -15.69
N ASN A 679 -9.41 34.76 -16.72
CA ASN A 679 -9.51 34.41 -18.14
C ASN A 679 -8.15 34.09 -18.82
N GLY A 680 -7.02 34.23 -18.11
CA GLY A 680 -5.67 34.04 -18.64
C GLY A 680 -4.96 35.30 -19.17
N ALA A 681 -5.54 36.50 -19.02
CA ALA A 681 -4.96 37.77 -19.49
C ALA A 681 -4.11 38.50 -18.43
N ASP A 682 -3.32 39.48 -18.90
CA ASP A 682 -2.55 40.43 -18.08
C ASP A 682 -1.63 39.81 -16.99
N ASP A 683 -1.00 38.67 -17.32
CA ASP A 683 -0.03 38.02 -16.45
C ASP A 683 1.11 38.96 -16.02
N THR A 684 1.19 39.18 -14.72
CA THR A 684 2.07 40.12 -14.06
C THR A 684 2.81 39.41 -12.92
N HIS A 685 4.09 39.11 -13.09
CA HIS A 685 4.96 38.72 -11.97
C HIS A 685 5.01 39.86 -10.93
N ILE A 686 4.66 39.57 -9.66
CA ILE A 686 4.61 40.55 -8.56
C ILE A 686 5.54 40.24 -7.36
N SER A 687 6.18 39.07 -7.30
CA SER A 687 7.20 38.73 -6.30
C SER A 687 8.56 39.37 -6.55
N LEU A 688 9.54 39.05 -5.69
CA LEU A 688 10.96 39.34 -5.87
C LEU A 688 11.83 38.10 -6.10
N ARG A 689 11.48 36.94 -5.51
CA ARG A 689 12.35 35.76 -5.48
C ARG A 689 11.69 34.56 -6.16
N ALA A 690 12.54 33.68 -6.71
CA ALA A 690 12.10 32.41 -7.30
C ALA A 690 11.56 31.43 -6.25
N GLU A 691 11.86 31.64 -4.97
CA GLU A 691 11.39 30.83 -3.84
C GLU A 691 10.15 31.42 -3.11
N ASP A 692 9.52 32.45 -3.67
CA ASP A 692 8.28 33.05 -3.16
C ASP A 692 7.07 32.24 -3.67
N THR A 693 6.37 31.53 -2.79
CA THR A 693 5.31 30.55 -3.16
C THR A 693 4.04 30.68 -2.29
N LEU A 694 3.03 29.87 -2.60
CA LEU A 694 1.77 29.72 -1.83
C LEU A 694 1.06 31.06 -1.54
N PRO A 695 0.77 31.89 -2.56
CA PRO A 695 0.18 33.22 -2.38
C PRO A 695 -1.28 33.13 -1.90
N SER A 696 -1.75 34.12 -1.15
CA SER A 696 -3.15 34.28 -0.73
C SER A 696 -3.52 35.77 -0.69
N TRP A 697 -4.65 36.14 -1.31
CA TRP A 697 -5.14 37.52 -1.37
C TRP A 697 -5.59 38.04 0.00
N SER A 698 -5.36 39.33 0.27
CA SER A 698 -6.12 40.02 1.32
C SER A 698 -7.60 40.18 0.93
N PRO A 699 -8.53 40.33 1.89
CA PRO A 699 -9.98 40.37 1.60
C PRO A 699 -10.43 41.52 0.69
N ASP A 700 -9.62 42.58 0.61
CA ASP A 700 -9.80 43.80 -0.20
C ASP A 700 -9.04 43.77 -1.55
N GLY A 701 -8.30 42.69 -1.86
CA GLY A 701 -7.48 42.58 -3.07
C GLY A 701 -6.25 43.49 -3.14
N ALA A 702 -6.01 44.37 -2.16
CA ALA A 702 -4.94 45.37 -2.21
C ALA A 702 -3.55 44.81 -1.84
N LYS A 703 -3.52 43.62 -1.25
CA LYS A 703 -2.33 42.93 -0.74
C LYS A 703 -2.41 41.42 -0.99
N TYR A 704 -1.28 40.77 -0.80
CA TYR A 704 -1.19 39.32 -0.73
C TYR A 704 -0.18 38.90 0.34
N VAL A 705 -0.41 37.73 0.91
CA VAL A 705 0.53 37.03 1.79
C VAL A 705 1.14 35.85 1.03
N TYR A 706 2.42 35.56 1.25
CA TYR A 706 3.14 34.47 0.60
C TYR A 706 4.18 33.86 1.55
N ALA A 707 4.64 32.65 1.24
CA ALA A 707 5.74 31.99 1.93
C ALA A 707 7.04 32.15 1.12
N THR A 708 8.20 32.28 1.79
CA THR A 708 9.50 32.27 1.11
C THR A 708 10.52 31.43 1.87
N ARG A 709 11.29 30.62 1.11
CA ARG A 709 12.26 29.63 1.63
C ARG A 709 13.70 30.16 1.73
N ALA A 710 13.95 31.39 1.29
CA ALA A 710 15.28 31.94 1.16
C ALA A 710 15.94 32.21 2.52
N GLY A 711 17.12 31.61 2.75
CA GLY A 711 17.74 31.58 4.08
C GLY A 711 18.36 32.90 4.54
N GLN A 712 18.20 33.19 5.82
CA GLN A 712 19.21 33.92 6.59
C GLN A 712 20.56 33.19 6.39
N GLY A 713 21.65 33.92 6.16
CA GLY A 713 22.86 33.33 5.57
C GLY A 713 23.56 32.26 6.42
N GLY A 714 23.62 31.03 5.90
CA GLY A 714 24.43 29.92 6.43
C GLY A 714 23.62 28.69 6.83
N ASP A 715 24.06 27.52 6.34
CA ASP A 715 23.49 26.17 6.57
C ASP A 715 22.15 25.89 5.86
N ILE A 716 22.13 24.84 5.02
CA ILE A 716 20.94 24.36 4.30
C ILE A 716 19.88 23.79 5.26
N ASN A 717 20.32 23.27 6.42
CA ASN A 717 19.46 22.71 7.45
C ASN A 717 18.74 23.79 8.30
N LYS A 718 19.04 25.08 8.08
CA LYS A 718 18.47 26.23 8.79
C LYS A 718 17.52 27.09 7.95
N ARG A 719 17.04 26.57 6.81
CA ARG A 719 16.06 27.24 5.93
C ARG A 719 14.67 27.30 6.57
N ALA A 720 14.52 28.11 7.61
CA ALA A 720 13.23 28.51 8.15
C ALA A 720 12.45 29.25 7.06
N PHE A 721 11.24 28.76 6.74
CA PHE A 721 10.32 29.49 5.88
C PHE A 721 9.83 30.75 6.61
N THR A 722 9.67 31.84 5.88
CA THR A 722 9.10 33.08 6.41
C THR A 722 7.85 33.46 5.64
N VAL A 723 6.80 33.88 6.36
CA VAL A 723 5.58 34.42 5.77
C VAL A 723 5.74 35.93 5.65
N ARG A 724 5.37 36.50 4.49
CA ARG A 724 5.53 37.93 4.15
C ARG A 724 4.28 38.48 3.49
N VAL A 725 4.09 39.80 3.62
CA VAL A 725 2.94 40.53 3.06
C VAL A 725 3.43 41.61 2.09
N ALA A 726 2.88 41.64 0.88
CA ALA A 726 3.20 42.61 -0.17
C ALA A 726 1.93 43.23 -0.77
N SER A 727 2.06 44.31 -1.55
CA SER A 727 0.94 44.93 -2.28
C SER A 727 0.81 44.35 -3.69
N THR A 728 -0.42 44.28 -4.19
CA THR A 728 -0.77 43.71 -5.50
C THR A 728 -0.59 44.69 -6.67
N GLY A 729 -0.19 45.94 -6.38
CA GLY A 729 0.03 47.00 -7.38
C GLY A 729 1.32 46.90 -8.21
N GLY A 730 2.22 45.94 -7.94
CA GLY A 730 3.45 45.71 -8.70
C GLY A 730 4.59 45.13 -7.86
N ARG A 731 5.69 44.71 -8.50
CA ARG A 731 6.85 44.11 -7.80
C ARG A 731 7.41 45.08 -6.74
N PRO A 732 7.60 44.65 -5.48
CA PRO A 732 8.21 45.50 -4.46
C PRO A 732 9.71 45.73 -4.77
N ARG A 733 10.26 46.86 -4.33
CA ARG A 733 11.68 47.22 -4.59
C ARG A 733 12.70 46.50 -3.70
N GLN A 734 12.23 45.94 -2.60
CA GLN A 734 12.99 45.21 -1.59
C GLN A 734 12.00 44.26 -0.89
N ASP A 735 12.49 43.18 -0.28
CA ASP A 735 11.59 42.25 0.42
C ASP A 735 10.85 42.96 1.58
N PRO A 736 9.52 42.77 1.70
CA PRO A 736 8.82 43.13 2.93
C PRO A 736 9.43 42.40 4.13
N ALA A 737 9.36 43.02 5.31
CA ALA A 737 9.78 42.37 6.55
C ALA A 737 9.02 41.05 6.77
N PRO A 738 9.64 40.02 7.39
CA PRO A 738 8.92 38.84 7.83
C PRO A 738 7.74 39.21 8.72
N LEU A 739 6.54 38.71 8.38
CA LEU A 739 5.37 38.76 9.24
C LEU A 739 5.53 37.73 10.37
N VAL A 740 5.95 36.51 10.01
CA VAL A 740 6.23 35.39 10.93
C VAL A 740 7.38 34.55 10.38
N GLU A 741 8.31 34.14 11.24
CA GLU A 741 9.36 33.16 10.92
C GLU A 741 8.96 31.74 11.36
N GLN A 742 9.55 30.71 10.72
CA GLN A 742 9.17 29.29 10.86
C GLN A 742 7.74 28.95 10.42
N ALA A 743 7.19 29.75 9.50
CA ALA A 743 5.81 29.69 9.04
C ALA A 743 5.69 29.27 7.56
N GLN A 744 4.69 28.45 7.23
CA GLN A 744 4.39 27.94 5.88
C GLN A 744 2.88 28.03 5.57
N TYR A 745 2.47 27.81 4.32
CA TYR A 745 1.05 27.73 3.91
C TYR A 745 0.15 28.86 4.44
N PRO A 746 0.47 30.14 4.18
CA PRO A 746 -0.34 31.24 4.66
C PRO A 746 -1.67 31.33 3.91
N SER A 747 -2.73 31.63 4.66
CA SER A 747 -4.09 31.82 4.16
C SER A 747 -4.71 33.02 4.88
N TRP A 748 -5.05 34.06 4.12
CA TRP A 748 -5.61 35.31 4.65
C TRP A 748 -7.13 35.19 4.75
N GLY A 749 -7.67 35.43 5.94
CA GLY A 749 -9.10 35.33 6.23
C GLY A 749 -9.84 36.66 6.10
N PRO A 750 -11.18 36.62 5.92
CA PRO A 750 -12.02 37.81 5.75
C PRO A 750 -11.95 38.77 6.95
N THR A 751 -11.60 38.28 8.13
CA THR A 751 -11.42 39.07 9.37
C THR A 751 -10.05 39.76 9.49
N ASN A 752 -9.29 39.87 8.39
CA ASN A 752 -7.92 40.42 8.34
C ASN A 752 -6.92 39.69 9.28
N ARG A 753 -7.17 38.41 9.52
CA ARG A 753 -6.30 37.47 10.23
C ARG A 753 -5.65 36.53 9.22
N ILE A 754 -4.42 36.09 9.46
CA ILE A 754 -3.69 35.15 8.61
C ILE A 754 -3.45 33.88 9.42
N VAL A 755 -3.91 32.74 8.92
CA VAL A 755 -3.57 31.42 9.44
C VAL A 755 -2.44 30.82 8.62
N PHE A 756 -1.56 30.06 9.25
CA PHE A 756 -0.38 29.46 8.64
C PHE A 756 0.01 28.19 9.40
N ARG A 757 0.75 27.30 8.74
CA ARG A 757 1.40 26.14 9.37
C ARG A 757 2.62 26.61 10.17
N ASP A 758 2.75 26.13 11.40
CA ASP A 758 3.73 26.57 12.40
C ASP A 758 4.47 25.35 12.96
N CYS A 759 5.78 25.23 12.70
CA CYS A 759 6.53 23.98 12.93
C CYS A 759 7.47 23.98 14.16
N GLY A 760 7.34 24.98 15.05
CA GLY A 760 7.86 24.98 16.44
C GLY A 760 9.18 24.25 16.73
N PHE A 761 10.32 24.95 16.63
CA PHE A 761 11.57 24.44 17.22
C PHE A 761 11.46 24.30 18.76
N PRO A 762 12.00 23.25 19.41
CA PRO A 762 12.84 22.17 18.85
C PRO A 762 12.22 20.76 18.91
N SER A 763 10.96 20.58 19.34
CA SER A 763 10.40 19.25 19.61
C SER A 763 8.89 19.13 19.36
N ASP A 764 8.55 18.14 18.52
CA ASP A 764 7.22 17.58 18.23
C ASP A 764 6.15 18.46 17.54
N THR A 765 5.80 18.02 16.33
CA THR A 765 4.53 18.25 15.59
C THR A 765 4.28 19.66 15.05
N CYS A 766 4.04 19.78 13.74
CA CYS A 766 3.64 21.07 13.15
C CYS A 766 2.16 21.37 13.41
N GLY A 767 1.86 22.54 13.96
CA GLY A 767 0.51 23.02 14.18
C GLY A 767 0.01 23.94 13.06
N LEU A 768 -1.18 24.52 13.29
CA LEU A 768 -1.54 25.81 12.71
C LEU A 768 -1.41 26.88 13.79
N ALA A 769 -1.00 28.07 13.38
CA ALA A 769 -1.11 29.28 14.18
C ALA A 769 -1.78 30.39 13.36
N ILE A 770 -2.35 31.36 14.07
CA ILE A 770 -3.05 32.52 13.54
C ILE A 770 -2.40 33.80 14.05
N VAL A 771 -2.35 34.84 13.21
CA VAL A 771 -1.78 36.16 13.52
C VAL A 771 -2.65 37.26 12.89
N SER A 772 -2.64 38.46 13.44
CA SER A 772 -3.16 39.65 12.76
C SER A 772 -2.29 40.02 11.56
N ALA A 773 -2.87 40.64 10.52
CA ALA A 773 -2.13 41.00 9.30
C ALA A 773 -1.04 42.10 9.47
N ASP A 774 -0.86 42.64 10.67
CA ASP A 774 0.23 43.52 11.09
C ASP A 774 1.38 42.77 11.81
N GLY A 775 1.24 41.45 12.04
CA GLY A 775 2.17 40.61 12.79
C GLY A 775 1.82 40.48 14.28
N GLY A 776 0.79 41.18 14.76
CA GLY A 776 0.36 41.15 16.14
C GLY A 776 -0.34 39.85 16.56
N GLY A 777 -0.16 39.46 17.82
CA GLY A 777 -1.04 38.48 18.48
C GLY A 777 -0.96 37.04 17.98
N LYS A 778 0.22 36.55 17.56
CA LYS A 778 0.40 35.13 17.16
C LYS A 778 -0.15 34.18 18.25
N LYS A 779 -1.09 33.32 17.86
CA LYS A 779 -1.75 32.30 18.70
C LYS A 779 -1.67 30.94 18.01
N THR A 780 -1.25 29.90 18.72
CA THR A 780 -1.38 28.51 18.22
C THR A 780 -2.86 28.11 18.22
N LEU A 781 -3.31 27.55 17.10
CA LEU A 781 -4.72 27.21 16.85
C LEU A 781 -4.98 25.71 17.04
N VAL A 782 -4.14 24.86 16.46
CA VAL A 782 -4.16 23.39 16.59
C VAL A 782 -2.73 22.85 16.63
N ASN A 783 -2.50 21.74 17.31
CA ASN A 783 -1.23 20.99 17.24
C ASN A 783 -1.50 19.54 16.83
N LEU A 784 -1.70 19.33 15.52
CA LEU A 784 -2.22 18.09 14.94
C LEU A 784 -1.65 17.87 13.53
N ASN A 785 -0.32 17.81 13.41
CA ASN A 785 0.50 17.75 12.18
C ASN A 785 -0.12 18.40 10.92
N ALA A 786 -0.61 19.64 11.07
CA ALA A 786 -1.53 20.26 10.13
C ALA A 786 -0.81 20.96 8.96
N THR A 787 -1.51 21.11 7.82
CA THR A 787 -1.06 21.94 6.70
C THR A 787 -2.24 22.41 5.82
N ALA A 788 -1.95 23.24 4.81
CA ALA A 788 -2.89 23.77 3.81
C ALA A 788 -4.23 24.29 4.38
N PRO A 789 -4.22 25.27 5.31
CA PRO A 789 -5.45 25.82 5.88
C PRO A 789 -6.19 26.76 4.90
N ALA A 790 -7.53 26.71 4.94
CA ALA A 790 -8.42 27.61 4.24
C ALA A 790 -9.53 28.14 5.16
N TRP A 791 -9.93 29.39 4.93
CA TRP A 791 -10.95 30.08 5.70
C TRP A 791 -12.36 29.87 5.14
N SER A 792 -13.35 29.75 6.02
CA SER A 792 -14.75 29.92 5.62
C SER A 792 -15.02 31.39 5.23
N PRO A 793 -15.97 31.67 4.30
CA PRO A 793 -16.24 33.04 3.84
C PRO A 793 -16.73 34.00 4.93
N ASP A 794 -17.36 33.49 5.99
CA ASP A 794 -17.79 34.25 7.16
C ASP A 794 -16.65 34.51 8.18
N GLY A 795 -15.51 33.81 8.06
CA GLY A 795 -14.38 33.93 8.96
C GLY A 795 -14.53 33.25 10.33
N THR A 796 -15.50 32.35 10.50
CA THR A 796 -15.74 31.63 11.77
C THR A 796 -15.04 30.28 11.87
N ARG A 797 -14.82 29.59 10.75
CA ARG A 797 -14.17 28.27 10.66
C ARG A 797 -12.89 28.33 9.80
N ILE A 798 -11.97 27.43 10.10
CA ILE A 798 -10.79 27.13 9.29
C ILE A 798 -10.81 25.63 9.02
N VAL A 799 -10.81 25.25 7.74
CA VAL A 799 -10.59 23.87 7.29
C VAL A 799 -9.11 23.66 6.97
N PHE A 800 -8.57 22.48 7.22
CA PHE A 800 -7.18 22.13 6.97
C PHE A 800 -7.03 20.63 6.74
N MET A 801 -5.86 20.18 6.27
CA MET A 801 -5.53 18.75 6.23
C MET A 801 -4.55 18.37 7.35
N SER A 802 -4.64 17.14 7.83
CA SER A 802 -3.72 16.55 8.80
C SER A 802 -3.49 15.07 8.52
N ASN A 803 -2.26 14.59 8.68
CA ASN A 803 -1.95 13.15 8.69
C ASN A 803 -1.78 12.56 10.09
N ALA A 804 -2.43 13.13 11.10
CA ALA A 804 -2.43 12.60 12.46
C ALA A 804 -3.09 11.20 12.59
N ARG A 805 -3.86 10.76 11.57
CA ARG A 805 -4.49 9.42 11.49
C ARG A 805 -3.89 8.52 10.40
N GLY A 806 -3.18 9.07 9.42
CA GLY A 806 -2.01 8.43 8.80
C GLY A 806 -1.88 8.58 7.30
N ASN A 807 -2.98 8.39 6.59
CA ASN A 807 -3.28 9.16 5.39
C ASN A 807 -3.51 10.63 5.78
N TRP A 808 -3.60 11.54 4.80
CA TRP A 808 -4.11 12.89 5.05
C TRP A 808 -5.64 12.86 5.09
N ASP A 809 -6.22 13.34 6.20
CA ASP A 809 -7.66 13.57 6.40
C ASP A 809 -7.95 15.08 6.44
N LEU A 810 -9.19 15.47 6.14
CA LEU A 810 -9.68 16.83 6.38
C LEU A 810 -10.17 17.04 7.81
N TYR A 811 -9.92 18.24 8.34
CA TYR A 811 -10.36 18.69 9.64
C TYR A 811 -10.88 20.15 9.59
N ALA A 812 -11.85 20.46 10.44
CA ALA A 812 -12.29 21.82 10.73
C ALA A 812 -11.90 22.26 12.16
N VAL A 813 -11.76 23.56 12.38
CA VAL A 813 -11.67 24.16 13.72
C VAL A 813 -12.27 25.56 13.71
N SER A 814 -12.78 26.02 14.85
CA SER A 814 -13.12 27.44 15.04
C SER A 814 -11.89 28.32 14.80
N ALA A 815 -12.08 29.46 14.12
CA ALA A 815 -11.03 30.45 13.89
C ALA A 815 -10.50 31.10 15.18
N ASP A 816 -11.26 31.03 16.28
CA ASP A 816 -10.84 31.46 17.60
C ASP A 816 -10.18 30.34 18.42
N GLY A 817 -10.09 29.12 17.85
CA GLY A 817 -9.51 27.92 18.45
C GLY A 817 -10.55 27.03 19.15
N GLY A 818 -10.17 25.78 19.37
CA GLY A 818 -11.01 24.74 19.96
C GLY A 818 -10.45 23.35 19.69
N SER A 819 -11.23 22.31 19.95
CA SER A 819 -10.94 20.97 19.45
C SER A 819 -11.14 20.92 17.93
N PRO A 820 -10.25 20.29 17.15
CA PRO A 820 -10.51 19.98 15.76
C PRO A 820 -11.65 18.97 15.59
N GLU A 821 -12.55 19.25 14.66
CA GLU A 821 -13.58 18.34 14.14
C GLU A 821 -12.99 17.60 12.93
N LEU A 822 -13.19 16.30 12.81
CA LEU A 822 -12.78 15.51 11.64
C LEU A 822 -13.89 15.62 10.56
N LEU A 823 -13.51 15.77 9.29
CA LEU A 823 -14.45 15.81 8.17
C LEU A 823 -14.37 14.58 7.24
N THR A 824 -13.20 13.96 7.07
CA THR A 824 -13.05 12.73 6.26
C THR A 824 -12.25 11.65 7.01
N ASP A 825 -12.43 10.37 6.66
CA ASP A 825 -11.72 9.24 7.30
C ASP A 825 -11.40 8.05 6.37
N ASP A 826 -11.27 8.35 5.08
CA ASP A 826 -10.97 7.39 4.00
C ASP A 826 -9.56 6.75 4.16
N LEU A 827 -9.15 5.92 3.20
CA LEU A 827 -7.78 5.42 3.07
C LEU A 827 -6.96 6.23 2.05
N GLY A 828 -7.62 7.01 1.19
CA GLY A 828 -6.98 8.01 0.34
C GLY A 828 -6.39 9.19 1.12
N ASN A 829 -5.52 9.95 0.47
CA ASN A 829 -5.06 11.24 0.98
C ASN A 829 -6.02 12.33 0.51
N ASP A 830 -6.82 12.85 1.43
CA ASP A 830 -7.68 14.00 1.24
C ASP A 830 -6.93 15.28 1.60
N GLY A 831 -7.05 16.33 0.79
CA GLY A 831 -6.34 17.57 1.08
C GLY A 831 -6.60 18.75 0.16
N LEU A 832 -5.81 19.79 0.39
CA LEU A 832 -5.93 21.11 -0.25
C LEU A 832 -7.35 21.72 -0.16
N PRO A 833 -8.02 21.66 1.01
CA PRO A 833 -9.43 22.06 1.10
C PRO A 833 -9.65 23.54 0.80
N THR A 834 -10.80 23.87 0.23
CA THR A 834 -11.20 25.24 -0.13
C THR A 834 -12.72 25.39 -0.06
N PHE A 835 -13.22 26.45 0.57
CA PHE A 835 -14.67 26.67 0.69
C PHE A 835 -15.28 27.24 -0.60
N SER A 836 -16.53 26.86 -0.89
CA SER A 836 -17.36 27.50 -1.89
C SER A 836 -17.61 28.99 -1.58
N PRO A 837 -18.02 29.83 -2.57
CA PRO A 837 -18.20 31.27 -2.35
C PRO A 837 -19.25 31.62 -1.29
N ASP A 838 -20.28 30.79 -1.17
CA ASP A 838 -21.36 30.89 -0.18
C ASP A 838 -21.03 30.17 1.15
N GLY A 839 -19.93 29.41 1.21
CA GLY A 839 -19.53 28.61 2.35
C GLY A 839 -20.35 27.34 2.59
N SER A 840 -21.29 26.98 1.70
CA SER A 840 -22.16 25.81 1.88
C SER A 840 -21.52 24.47 1.53
N LYS A 841 -20.31 24.47 0.95
CA LYS A 841 -19.52 23.30 0.57
C LYS A 841 -18.02 23.55 0.79
N ILE A 842 -17.27 22.46 0.94
CA ILE A 842 -15.81 22.44 0.92
C ILE A 842 -15.40 21.54 -0.25
N ALA A 843 -14.66 22.06 -1.23
CA ALA A 843 -13.99 21.26 -2.24
C ALA A 843 -12.58 20.87 -1.78
N PHE A 844 -12.13 19.69 -2.17
CA PHE A 844 -10.81 19.14 -1.84
C PHE A 844 -10.34 18.17 -2.94
N VAL A 845 -9.06 17.79 -2.92
CA VAL A 845 -8.55 16.70 -3.77
C VAL A 845 -8.42 15.41 -2.97
N SER A 846 -8.69 14.28 -3.60
CA SER A 846 -8.49 12.95 -3.03
C SER A 846 -7.93 11.98 -4.07
N ASN A 847 -7.13 11.00 -3.63
CA ASN A 847 -6.68 9.89 -4.47
C ASN A 847 -7.34 8.54 -4.13
N ARG A 848 -8.40 8.53 -3.30
CA ARG A 848 -9.06 7.32 -2.76
C ARG A 848 -9.54 6.29 -3.78
N ASN A 849 -9.82 6.72 -5.01
CA ASN A 849 -10.29 5.85 -6.10
C ASN A 849 -9.17 5.35 -7.03
N GLY A 850 -7.90 5.63 -6.71
CA GLY A 850 -6.72 5.25 -7.50
C GLY A 850 -6.22 6.31 -8.47
N VAL A 851 -7.01 7.36 -8.75
CA VAL A 851 -6.58 8.57 -9.46
C VAL A 851 -6.89 9.81 -8.62
N TRP A 852 -6.24 10.95 -8.90
CA TRP A 852 -6.60 12.20 -8.24
C TRP A 852 -7.87 12.80 -8.83
N SER A 853 -8.85 13.06 -7.97
CA SER A 853 -10.10 13.74 -8.31
C SER A 853 -10.37 14.89 -7.36
N VAL A 854 -11.18 15.86 -7.80
CA VAL A 854 -11.83 16.82 -6.91
C VAL A 854 -13.10 16.19 -6.33
N TYR A 855 -13.29 16.37 -5.03
CA TYR A 855 -14.45 15.98 -4.25
C TYR A 855 -15.04 17.22 -3.56
N GLN A 856 -16.31 17.15 -3.16
CA GLN A 856 -16.94 18.10 -2.23
C GLN A 856 -17.43 17.38 -0.98
N ILE A 857 -17.57 18.13 0.12
CA ILE A 857 -18.20 17.71 1.37
C ILE A 857 -18.91 18.91 2.02
N ASP A 858 -19.87 18.66 2.91
CA ASP A 858 -20.54 19.71 3.67
C ASP A 858 -19.67 20.19 4.85
N PRO A 859 -19.85 21.44 5.35
CA PRO A 859 -19.01 22.01 6.41
C PRO A 859 -19.08 21.35 7.80
N ASP A 860 -19.91 20.31 7.93
CA ASP A 860 -20.11 19.43 9.10
C ASP A 860 -19.55 18.02 8.90
N GLY A 861 -19.09 17.66 7.69
CA GLY A 861 -18.58 16.34 7.34
C GLY A 861 -19.60 15.39 6.69
N GLU A 862 -20.82 15.84 6.39
CA GLU A 862 -21.80 15.02 5.66
C GLU A 862 -21.75 15.23 4.13
N ASN A 863 -22.53 14.42 3.39
CA ASN A 863 -22.80 14.57 1.96
C ASN A 863 -21.56 14.62 1.04
N GLU A 864 -20.51 13.85 1.36
CA GLU A 864 -19.32 13.76 0.52
C GLU A 864 -19.64 13.17 -0.88
N VAL A 865 -19.19 13.86 -1.94
CA VAL A 865 -19.46 13.51 -3.34
C VAL A 865 -18.26 13.81 -4.23
N LYS A 866 -17.86 12.86 -5.07
CA LYS A 866 -16.86 13.08 -6.15
C LYS A 866 -17.42 14.06 -7.17
N LEU A 867 -16.66 15.10 -7.51
CA LEU A 867 -16.99 16.07 -8.56
C LEU A 867 -16.48 15.60 -9.92
N PHE A 868 -15.16 15.56 -10.11
CA PHE A 868 -14.52 15.23 -11.39
C PHE A 868 -13.06 14.81 -11.21
N ASP A 869 -12.51 14.06 -12.16
CA ASP A 869 -11.10 13.67 -12.18
C ASP A 869 -10.18 14.79 -12.66
N LEU A 870 -8.94 14.86 -12.15
CA LEU A 870 -7.97 15.88 -12.59
C LEU A 870 -7.45 15.63 -14.03
N GLU A 871 -7.59 14.42 -14.54
CA GLU A 871 -7.01 13.94 -15.82
C GLU A 871 -5.47 14.08 -15.86
N GLY A 872 -4.84 13.96 -14.69
CA GLY A 872 -3.39 14.03 -14.47
C GLY A 872 -3.06 13.84 -12.98
N ASP A 873 -1.82 14.10 -12.59
CA ASP A 873 -1.40 14.10 -11.17
C ASP A 873 -1.50 15.52 -10.57
N ILE A 874 -1.43 15.65 -9.25
CA ILE A 874 -1.18 16.92 -8.54
C ILE A 874 0.22 16.94 -7.88
N ALA A 875 0.94 15.80 -7.89
CA ALA A 875 2.32 15.64 -7.43
C ALA A 875 3.35 15.76 -8.58
N GLY A 876 3.59 16.98 -9.07
CA GLY A 876 4.57 17.21 -10.13
C GLY A 876 6.04 17.06 -9.71
N THR A 877 6.92 16.67 -10.64
CA THR A 877 8.38 16.54 -10.43
C THR A 877 9.14 17.35 -11.48
N ILE A 878 9.56 18.57 -11.13
CA ILE A 878 10.17 19.52 -12.08
C ILE A 878 11.70 19.46 -12.04
N PRO A 879 12.39 19.29 -13.19
CA PRO A 879 13.84 19.32 -13.27
C PRO A 879 14.45 20.58 -12.64
N GLY A 880 15.44 20.39 -11.77
CA GLY A 880 16.11 21.49 -11.06
C GLY A 880 15.39 21.99 -9.80
N ASN A 881 14.23 21.44 -9.42
CA ASN A 881 13.61 21.68 -8.12
C ASN A 881 13.54 20.40 -7.27
N SER A 882 14.41 20.29 -6.27
CA SER A 882 14.34 19.20 -5.28
C SER A 882 13.31 19.54 -4.19
N PRO A 883 12.20 18.77 -4.06
CA PRO A 883 11.22 18.98 -3.00
C PRO A 883 11.83 18.75 -1.61
N ALA A 884 11.17 19.24 -0.57
CA ALA A 884 11.63 19.06 0.81
C ALA A 884 11.68 17.58 1.24
N GLN A 885 10.78 16.74 0.71
CA GLN A 885 10.81 15.28 0.82
C GLN A 885 10.29 14.65 -0.50
N PRO A 886 10.81 13.47 -0.93
CA PRO A 886 10.22 12.71 -2.03
C PRO A 886 8.76 12.33 -1.77
N GLY A 887 7.92 12.30 -2.81
CA GLY A 887 6.52 11.87 -2.73
C GLY A 887 5.52 12.87 -2.11
N GLN A 888 5.97 14.08 -1.72
CA GLN A 888 5.13 15.10 -1.07
C GLN A 888 4.98 16.41 -1.87
N THR A 889 5.29 16.42 -3.17
CA THR A 889 5.21 17.63 -4.02
C THR A 889 3.79 18.20 -4.16
N TRP A 890 2.76 17.37 -3.99
CA TRP A 890 1.36 17.80 -3.97
C TRP A 890 0.99 18.62 -2.73
N LEU A 891 1.71 18.45 -1.60
CA LEU A 891 1.46 19.24 -0.40
C LEU A 891 1.74 20.73 -0.64
N GLU A 892 2.74 21.06 -1.47
CA GLU A 892 3.14 22.43 -1.83
C GLU A 892 2.16 23.13 -2.81
N GLN A 893 0.99 22.52 -3.09
CA GLN A 893 -0.04 23.05 -4.00
C GLN A 893 -1.22 23.72 -3.25
N ARG A 894 -2.27 24.09 -4.00
CA ARG A 894 -3.56 24.63 -3.52
C ARG A 894 -4.63 24.47 -4.61
N ILE A 895 -5.90 24.35 -4.23
CA ILE A 895 -7.05 24.65 -5.11
C ILE A 895 -7.87 25.84 -4.56
N SER A 896 -8.62 26.53 -5.41
CA SER A 896 -9.36 27.75 -5.07
C SER A 896 -10.75 27.72 -5.69
N TRP A 897 -11.81 27.95 -4.90
CA TRP A 897 -13.19 28.01 -5.40
C TRP A 897 -13.74 29.43 -5.27
N ARG A 898 -14.08 30.07 -6.39
CA ARG A 898 -14.59 31.45 -6.49
C ARG A 898 -15.59 31.60 -7.63
#